data_AF-L1IJD3-F1
#
_entry.id   AF-L1IJD3-F1
#
_cell.length_a   1.000
_cell.length_b   1.000
_cell.length_c   1.000
_cell.angle_alpha   90.00
_cell.angle_beta   90.00
_cell.angle_gamma   90.00
#
_symmetry.space_group_name_H-M   'P 1'
#
loop_
_entity.id
_entity.type
_entity.pdbx_description
1 polymer ?
#
loop_
_entity_poly.entity_id
_entity_poly.type
_entity_poly.pdbx_seq_one_letter_code
_entity_poly.pdbx_strand_id
1 'polypeptide(L)'
;MNGTRNTIYPLDDSPDASHTAENRRPITELCKDQGIPGAPIALPPLNSGGQQDIADLSNFVSSTLNRYNLMTSACISALARTELSLEDCMQREVFHLKSTPSDSIFFTAKPFSSGLSKAPLRAYIFLCTLSFAISAIMLCQGVVYPLVGYEGQSFNCSRPRFWRRMASDEFQLEVESFGIAWGDGPRLYEKSTTLHSFTTASTSFSVETYGEPMKFNGIYFILKEPFQGEPYIWSEFTLHYTRDNITFTKQSWRGWIDIIDSARRIALFRWGPVTTVNMDFFLWIFCYTIVAILFTFSIVFILIQKEHYVKPLVLAGIVVLMIISICDVPVRATTWHMENNVDDIVSIVLQGLMGALLFILFLAIWAEKNLLLSIMLYGCCNIASSAATYKGKGSFDVLALLGYGILPCCFVLYNVIRMRLLTTSAHRLMNEDLVKYNDVFLSMIEGSSSSDLTDLENTSIKIHQEISTTSKQARQMLNVKNVHEVAKQLKLPNAKAVEGRLKSFLSQQLRLGSKNGEEFVPLTNLDFLYTQACMVYPLMREVVLGWAKASGGALSHGAHEIEDLEEHMSNSSEHLLAQRLKAPSRAIEKVIRCYGGDASFLLDICRESIVFSDTASLVKCLQIIHADSNVRICRIKNRYSSSFNAYETGGYRDVALNLQLKTGDAELLGVDHHTFELLLIHEHFYAIKDKDGHERYVRWRNMRGR
;
A
#
# COMPACT_ATOMS: atom_id res chain seq x y z
N MET A 1 -0.40 -23.43 38.84
CA MET A 1 -0.59 -22.64 40.07
C MET A 1 -0.12 -21.21 39.80
N ASN A 2 -1.05 -20.26 39.93
CA ASN A 2 -0.92 -18.79 40.05
C ASN A 2 0.04 -18.05 39.10
N GLY A 3 -0.34 -17.01 38.36
CA GLY A 3 -1.53 -16.17 38.36
C GLY A 3 -1.09 -14.75 37.95
N THR A 4 -1.70 -14.18 36.91
CA THR A 4 -1.59 -12.75 36.61
C THR A 4 -2.95 -12.23 36.16
N ARG A 5 -3.41 -11.23 36.93
CA ARG A 5 -4.71 -10.56 36.87
C ARG A 5 -4.83 -9.72 35.60
N ASN A 6 -5.92 -9.89 34.86
CA ASN A 6 -6.45 -8.87 33.97
C ASN A 6 -7.61 -8.17 34.67
N THR A 7 -7.46 -6.87 34.88
CA THR A 7 -8.51 -5.95 35.34
C THR A 7 -9.49 -5.70 34.20
N ILE A 8 -10.73 -6.18 34.38
CA ILE A 8 -11.91 -5.86 33.58
C ILE A 8 -12.65 -4.74 34.34
N TYR A 9 -13.00 -3.66 33.63
CA TYR A 9 -13.92 -2.63 34.13
C TYR A 9 -15.36 -3.18 34.12
N PRO A 10 -16.18 -2.91 35.16
CA PRO A 10 -17.56 -3.39 35.22
C PRO A 10 -18.46 -2.54 34.31
N LEU A 11 -19.33 -3.20 33.56
CA LEU A 11 -20.53 -2.59 32.99
C LEU A 11 -21.65 -2.78 34.01
N ASP A 12 -22.35 -1.68 34.29
CA ASP A 12 -23.52 -1.61 35.16
C ASP A 12 -24.64 -2.55 34.68
N ASP A 13 -25.07 -3.43 35.59
CA ASP A 13 -26.33 -4.15 35.53
C ASP A 13 -27.45 -3.27 36.09
N SER A 14 -28.58 -3.23 35.39
CA SER A 14 -29.88 -2.77 35.90
C SER A 14 -30.99 -3.61 35.25
N PRO A 15 -32.06 -3.96 36.01
CA PRO A 15 -32.61 -5.30 35.97
C PRO A 15 -33.93 -5.44 35.21
N ASP A 16 -34.21 -6.69 34.85
CA ASP A 16 -35.51 -7.35 34.75
C ASP A 16 -36.72 -6.58 34.20
N ALA A 17 -37.12 -6.99 32.99
CA ALA A 17 -38.52 -6.99 32.56
C ALA A 17 -38.83 -8.35 31.90
N SER A 18 -38.97 -9.37 32.74
CA SER A 18 -39.67 -10.61 32.38
C SER A 18 -41.12 -10.54 32.90
N HIS A 19 -42.04 -11.11 32.12
CA HIS A 19 -43.50 -11.26 32.32
C HIS A 19 -44.39 -10.40 31.42
N THR A 20 -44.77 -10.96 30.25
CA THR A 20 -46.16 -11.30 29.86
C THR A 20 -46.18 -11.68 28.38
N ALA A 21 -46.04 -12.96 28.10
CA ALA A 21 -46.28 -13.53 26.77
C ALA A 21 -47.24 -14.71 26.92
N GLU A 22 -48.54 -14.43 26.83
CA GLU A 22 -49.55 -15.45 26.60
C GLU A 22 -50.73 -14.81 25.85
N ASN A 23 -51.18 -15.51 24.80
CA ASN A 23 -52.31 -15.23 23.91
C ASN A 23 -52.16 -14.13 22.84
N ARG A 24 -51.66 -14.52 21.65
CA ARG A 24 -52.16 -13.99 20.38
C ARG A 24 -52.43 -15.13 19.39
N ARG A 25 -53.68 -15.18 18.92
CA ARG A 25 -54.17 -16.05 17.85
C ARG A 25 -53.65 -15.56 16.47
N PRO A 26 -53.66 -16.39 15.41
CA PRO A 26 -53.14 -16.03 14.10
C PRO A 26 -53.98 -14.95 13.42
N ILE A 27 -53.31 -13.97 12.82
CA ILE A 27 -53.87 -12.91 12.00
C ILE A 27 -54.14 -13.47 10.59
N THR A 28 -55.18 -14.30 10.47
CA THR A 28 -55.67 -14.77 9.16
C THR A 28 -57.19 -14.67 9.01
N GLU A 29 -57.91 -14.08 9.97
CA GLU A 29 -59.39 -14.01 9.94
C GLU A 29 -60.01 -12.60 9.91
N LEU A 30 -59.22 -11.53 9.73
CA LEU A 30 -59.72 -10.14 9.84
C LEU A 30 -59.76 -9.33 8.54
N CYS A 31 -59.72 -9.97 7.36
CA CYS A 31 -59.78 -9.27 6.08
C CYS A 31 -60.85 -9.87 5.13
N LYS A 32 -62.13 -9.81 5.54
CA LYS A 32 -63.24 -10.15 4.63
C LYS A 32 -64.30 -9.08 4.42
N ASP A 33 -64.29 -7.97 5.13
CA ASP A 33 -65.21 -6.88 4.89
C ASP A 33 -64.43 -5.58 4.89
N GLN A 34 -64.16 -5.01 3.71
CA GLN A 34 -64.25 -3.59 3.36
C GLN A 34 -63.85 -3.44 1.88
N GLY A 35 -64.85 -3.39 1.00
CA GLY A 35 -64.65 -3.04 -0.40
C GLY A 35 -64.27 -1.56 -0.53
N ILE A 36 -63.00 -1.29 -0.83
CA ILE A 36 -62.51 0.03 -1.23
C ILE A 36 -61.65 -0.16 -2.49
N PRO A 37 -61.95 0.54 -3.61
CA PRO A 37 -61.18 0.39 -4.84
C PRO A 37 -59.90 1.23 -4.76
N GLY A 38 -58.77 0.58 -4.46
CA GLY A 38 -57.44 1.17 -4.54
C GLY A 38 -56.82 0.99 -5.93
N ALA A 39 -57.09 1.92 -6.86
CA ALA A 39 -56.32 2.05 -8.10
C ALA A 39 -55.27 3.17 -7.95
N PRO A 40 -54.01 2.97 -8.37
CA PRO A 40 -53.02 4.04 -8.37
C PRO A 40 -53.36 5.06 -9.47
N ILE A 41 -53.32 6.34 -9.13
CA ILE A 41 -53.37 7.45 -10.09
C ILE A 41 -52.08 7.39 -10.90
N ALA A 42 -52.16 6.88 -12.13
CA ALA A 42 -51.12 7.09 -13.12
C ALA A 42 -51.08 8.59 -13.44
N LEU A 43 -49.92 9.24 -13.24
CA LEU A 43 -49.72 10.58 -13.78
C LEU A 43 -49.84 10.50 -15.31
N PRO A 44 -50.65 11.37 -15.95
CA PRO A 44 -50.82 11.34 -17.38
C PRO A 44 -49.49 11.71 -18.07
N PRO A 45 -49.20 11.15 -19.26
CA PRO A 45 -48.04 11.56 -20.03
C PRO A 45 -48.13 13.07 -20.32
N LEU A 46 -46.99 13.76 -20.20
CA LEU A 46 -46.79 15.15 -20.59
C LEU A 46 -47.12 15.32 -22.08
N ASN A 47 -48.38 15.61 -22.39
CA ASN A 47 -48.80 16.04 -23.72
C ASN A 47 -48.37 17.49 -23.92
N SER A 48 -47.61 17.71 -24.99
CA SER A 48 -46.88 18.93 -25.35
C SER A 48 -47.75 20.11 -25.83
N GLY A 49 -48.96 20.32 -25.31
CA GLY A 49 -49.86 21.33 -25.90
C GLY A 49 -51.04 21.82 -25.08
N GLY A 50 -50.99 21.80 -23.74
CA GLY A 50 -52.04 22.38 -22.90
C GLY A 50 -51.48 23.51 -22.04
N GLN A 51 -52.17 24.66 -22.00
CA GLN A 51 -52.02 25.65 -20.93
C GLN A 51 -52.21 24.94 -19.60
N GLN A 52 -51.10 24.54 -18.98
CA GLN A 52 -51.09 23.99 -17.65
C GLN A 52 -51.50 25.13 -16.72
N ASP A 53 -52.54 24.89 -15.91
CA ASP A 53 -53.17 25.91 -15.10
C ASP A 53 -52.11 26.52 -14.16
N ILE A 54 -51.96 27.85 -14.18
CA ILE A 54 -50.96 28.57 -13.37
C ILE A 54 -51.15 28.23 -11.88
N ALA A 55 -52.36 27.87 -11.47
CA ALA A 55 -52.70 27.37 -10.15
C ALA A 55 -51.99 26.05 -9.80
N ASP A 56 -51.91 25.10 -10.73
CA ASP A 56 -51.25 23.81 -10.52
C ASP A 56 -49.73 23.98 -10.37
N LEU A 57 -49.13 24.85 -11.17
CA LEU A 57 -47.72 25.20 -11.04
C LEU A 57 -47.43 25.91 -9.70
N SER A 58 -48.29 26.84 -9.28
CA SER A 58 -48.16 27.54 -8.01
C SER A 58 -48.30 26.59 -6.81
N ASN A 59 -49.25 25.65 -6.87
CA ASN A 59 -49.45 24.64 -5.83
C ASN A 59 -48.28 23.65 -5.77
N PHE A 60 -47.78 23.22 -6.93
CA PHE A 60 -46.60 22.39 -7.04
C PHE A 60 -45.36 23.09 -6.45
N VAL A 61 -45.07 24.32 -6.88
CA VAL A 61 -43.95 25.12 -6.36
C VAL A 61 -44.08 25.33 -4.85
N SER A 62 -45.28 25.63 -4.35
CA SER A 62 -45.51 25.83 -2.91
C SER A 62 -45.33 24.54 -2.11
N SER A 63 -45.82 23.40 -2.61
CA SER A 63 -45.64 22.07 -2.00
C SER A 63 -44.17 21.67 -1.96
N THR A 64 -43.46 21.82 -3.07
CA THR A 64 -42.03 21.51 -3.20
C THR A 64 -41.18 22.44 -2.33
N LEU A 65 -41.51 23.74 -2.27
CA LEU A 65 -40.81 24.69 -1.41
C LEU A 65 -41.05 24.41 0.08
N ASN A 66 -42.26 23.99 0.47
CA ASN A 66 -42.53 23.56 1.86
C ASN A 66 -41.76 22.28 2.21
N ARG A 67 -41.74 21.27 1.34
CA ARG A 67 -40.92 20.07 1.53
C ARG A 67 -39.45 20.44 1.65
N TYR A 68 -38.95 21.28 0.76
CA TYR A 68 -37.58 21.78 0.79
C TYR A 68 -37.24 22.51 2.10
N ASN A 69 -38.12 23.40 2.57
CA ASN A 69 -37.91 24.14 3.82
C ASN A 69 -37.88 23.20 5.04
N LEU A 70 -38.79 22.22 5.09
CA LEU A 70 -38.83 21.21 6.16
C LEU A 70 -37.53 20.39 6.17
N MET A 71 -37.10 19.92 4.99
CA MET A 71 -35.88 19.13 4.84
C MET A 71 -34.62 19.95 5.13
N THR A 72 -34.58 21.20 4.68
CA THR A 72 -33.46 22.11 4.95
C THR A 72 -33.35 22.41 6.43
N SER A 73 -34.48 22.61 7.13
CA SER A 73 -34.50 22.77 8.59
C SER A 73 -33.96 21.52 9.30
N ALA A 74 -34.37 20.32 8.87
CA ALA A 74 -33.89 19.06 9.43
C ALA A 74 -32.38 18.88 9.23
N CYS A 75 -31.88 19.19 8.03
CA CYS A 75 -30.47 19.03 7.69
C CYS A 75 -29.59 20.11 8.34
N ILE A 76 -30.08 21.35 8.44
CA ILE A 76 -29.42 22.39 9.24
C ILE A 76 -29.37 21.96 10.70
N SER A 77 -30.46 21.42 11.25
CA SER A 77 -30.49 20.95 12.65
C SER A 77 -29.57 19.74 12.88
N ALA A 78 -29.44 18.84 11.90
CA ALA A 78 -28.51 17.71 11.96
C ALA A 78 -27.04 18.16 11.84
N LEU A 79 -26.73 19.08 10.92
CA LEU A 79 -25.39 19.65 10.73
C LEU A 79 -24.99 20.59 11.88
N ALA A 80 -25.94 21.31 12.48
CA ALA A 80 -25.68 22.21 13.60
C ALA A 80 -25.33 21.46 14.89
N ARG A 81 -25.74 20.18 15.04
CA ARG A 81 -25.35 19.34 16.18
C ARG A 81 -23.88 18.94 16.16
N THR A 82 -23.22 19.03 15.00
CA THR A 82 -21.77 18.81 14.90
C THR A 82 -21.08 20.17 14.94
N GLU A 83 -20.42 20.50 16.06
CA GLU A 83 -19.64 21.75 16.19
C GLU A 83 -18.53 21.88 15.14
N LEU A 84 -18.13 20.76 14.52
CA LEU A 84 -17.10 20.63 13.49
C LEU A 84 -17.71 20.18 12.17
N SER A 85 -17.17 20.66 11.05
CA SER A 85 -17.56 20.15 9.73
C SER A 85 -17.19 18.66 9.60
N LEU A 86 -17.97 17.89 8.83
CA LEU A 86 -17.64 16.49 8.56
C LEU A 86 -16.31 16.38 7.81
N GLU A 87 -15.96 17.38 7.01
CA GLU A 87 -14.63 17.50 6.42
C GLU A 87 -13.53 17.61 7.49
N ASP A 88 -13.68 18.47 8.50
CA ASP A 88 -12.71 18.58 9.59
C ASP A 88 -12.60 17.27 10.38
N CYS A 89 -13.73 16.61 10.65
CA CYS A 89 -13.77 15.29 11.27
C CYS A 89 -13.05 14.26 10.40
N MET A 90 -13.25 14.27 9.08
CA MET A 90 -12.55 13.40 8.15
C MET A 90 -11.05 13.68 8.16
N GLN A 91 -10.62 14.95 8.13
CA GLN A 91 -9.20 15.31 8.19
C GLN A 91 -8.56 14.87 9.53
N ARG A 92 -9.30 15.00 10.64
CA ARG A 92 -8.88 14.49 11.95
C ARG A 92 -8.79 12.97 11.98
N GLU A 93 -9.75 12.25 11.41
CA GLU A 93 -9.70 10.79 11.31
C GLU A 93 -8.61 10.30 10.36
N VAL A 94 -8.36 11.01 9.25
CA VAL A 94 -7.20 10.74 8.37
C VAL A 94 -5.91 10.90 9.17
N PHE A 95 -5.81 11.95 9.98
CA PHE A 95 -4.66 12.17 10.86
C PHE A 95 -4.57 11.05 11.93
N HIS A 96 -5.69 10.67 12.54
CA HIS A 96 -5.76 9.64 13.56
C HIS A 96 -5.41 8.25 13.00
N LEU A 97 -5.96 7.86 11.85
CA LEU A 97 -5.65 6.60 11.14
C LEU A 97 -4.20 6.54 10.66
N LYS A 98 -3.58 7.69 10.34
CA LYS A 98 -2.13 7.77 10.09
C LYS A 98 -1.31 7.58 11.37
N SER A 99 -1.79 8.13 12.49
CA SER A 99 -1.10 8.07 13.78
C SER A 99 -1.31 6.75 14.54
N THR A 100 -2.42 6.04 14.30
CA THR A 100 -2.76 4.79 14.97
C THR A 100 -2.31 3.60 14.14
N PRO A 101 -1.62 2.63 14.74
CA PRO A 101 -1.14 1.45 14.03
C PRO A 101 -2.31 0.50 13.76
N SER A 102 -3.20 0.79 12.81
CA SER A 102 -4.27 -0.14 12.40
C SER A 102 -3.67 -1.48 11.94
N ASP A 103 -4.17 -2.63 12.44
CA ASP A 103 -3.47 -3.93 12.34
C ASP A 103 -3.12 -4.43 10.94
N SER A 104 -3.71 -3.85 9.91
CA SER A 104 -3.49 -4.20 8.51
C SER A 104 -2.43 -3.31 7.85
N ILE A 105 -1.24 -3.87 7.63
CA ILE A 105 -0.10 -3.20 6.99
C ILE A 105 -0.32 -3.04 5.46
N PHE A 106 -1.16 -3.88 4.87
CA PHE A 106 -1.17 -4.14 3.42
C PHE A 106 -2.40 -3.64 2.68
N PHE A 107 -3.34 -3.00 3.37
CA PHE A 107 -4.66 -2.81 2.79
C PHE A 107 -5.27 -1.43 3.08
N THR A 108 -4.44 -0.40 2.95
CA THR A 108 -4.95 0.92 2.63
C THR A 108 -4.70 1.16 1.14
N ALA A 109 -5.36 2.16 0.55
CA ALA A 109 -5.07 2.58 -0.82
C ALA A 109 -3.58 2.98 -1.05
N LYS A 110 -2.77 3.07 0.02
CA LYS A 110 -1.34 3.38 0.03
C LYS A 110 -0.57 2.38 0.89
N PRO A 111 -0.40 1.12 0.44
CA PRO A 111 0.19 0.04 1.23
C PRO A 111 1.62 0.35 1.70
N PHE A 112 2.40 1.14 0.95
CA PHE A 112 3.73 1.56 1.38
C PHE A 112 3.70 2.50 2.59
N SER A 113 2.87 3.56 2.56
CA SER A 113 2.69 4.48 3.69
C SER A 113 2.15 3.76 4.93
N SER A 114 1.17 2.86 4.75
CA SER A 114 0.66 2.01 5.83
C SER A 114 1.70 1.00 6.34
N GLY A 115 2.62 0.59 5.48
CA GLY A 115 3.83 -0.14 5.84
C GLY A 115 4.71 0.63 6.81
N LEU A 116 5.00 1.89 6.47
CA LEU A 116 5.93 2.75 7.21
C LEU A 116 5.42 3.10 8.61
N SER A 117 4.12 3.07 8.86
CA SER A 117 3.58 3.27 10.20
C SER A 117 3.88 2.12 11.17
N LYS A 118 4.39 0.98 10.66
CA LYS A 118 4.53 -0.27 11.42
C LYS A 118 5.96 -0.55 11.83
N ALA A 119 6.14 -0.94 13.09
CA ALA A 119 7.44 -1.22 13.69
C ALA A 119 8.32 -2.20 12.86
N PRO A 120 7.79 -3.29 12.26
CA PRO A 120 8.63 -4.21 11.49
C PRO A 120 9.26 -3.57 10.24
N LEU A 121 8.51 -2.75 9.47
CA LEU A 121 9.08 -2.10 8.29
C LEU A 121 10.03 -0.96 8.69
N ARG A 122 9.71 -0.22 9.77
CA ARG A 122 10.63 0.79 10.33
C ARG A 122 11.95 0.16 10.77
N ALA A 123 11.86 -0.96 11.48
CA ALA A 123 13.04 -1.73 11.90
C ALA A 123 13.84 -2.23 10.71
N TYR A 124 13.17 -2.73 9.65
CA TYR A 124 13.85 -3.13 8.42
C TYR A 124 14.60 -1.97 7.76
N ILE A 125 13.95 -0.82 7.54
CA ILE A 125 14.61 0.37 6.96
C ILE A 125 15.77 0.85 7.84
N PHE A 126 15.58 0.84 9.16
CA PHE A 126 16.63 1.17 10.13
C PHE A 126 17.83 0.23 10.01
N LEU A 127 17.60 -1.08 9.99
CA LEU A 127 18.66 -2.09 9.86
C LEU A 127 19.37 -1.98 8.51
N CYS A 128 18.65 -1.74 7.42
CA CYS A 128 19.28 -1.46 6.11
C CYS A 128 20.17 -0.22 6.16
N THR A 129 19.68 0.87 6.76
CA THR A 129 20.44 2.12 6.89
C THR A 129 21.72 1.92 7.72
N LEU A 130 21.58 1.24 8.86
CA LEU A 130 22.70 0.91 9.73
C LEU A 130 23.73 0.04 9.00
N SER A 131 23.27 -0.95 8.23
CA SER A 131 24.14 -1.79 7.40
C SER A 131 24.92 -0.96 6.38
N PHE A 132 24.25 -0.07 5.64
CA PHE A 132 24.92 0.80 4.66
C PHE A 132 25.91 1.78 5.32
N ALA A 133 25.57 2.33 6.49
CA ALA A 133 26.47 3.19 7.24
C ALA A 133 27.72 2.43 7.72
N ILE A 134 27.57 1.22 8.25
CA ILE A 134 28.69 0.37 8.66
C ILE A 134 29.55 0.01 7.45
N SER A 135 28.95 -0.42 6.34
CA SER A 135 29.70 -0.71 5.10
C SER A 135 30.48 0.50 4.60
N ALA A 136 29.88 1.70 4.62
CA ALA A 136 30.58 2.93 4.25
C ALA A 136 31.75 3.23 5.20
N ILE A 137 31.58 3.07 6.52
CA ILE A 137 32.66 3.25 7.50
C ILE A 137 33.79 2.25 7.26
N MET A 138 33.48 0.97 7.04
CA MET A 138 34.48 -0.07 6.78
C MET A 138 35.23 0.18 5.47
N LEU A 139 34.55 0.62 4.41
CA LEU A 139 35.19 1.01 3.14
C LEU A 139 36.08 2.24 3.33
N CYS A 140 35.60 3.26 4.05
CA CYS A 140 36.39 4.44 4.40
C CYS A 140 37.63 4.06 5.22
N GLN A 141 37.50 3.18 6.22
CA GLN A 141 38.64 2.65 6.96
C GLN A 141 39.61 1.91 6.04
N GLY A 142 39.09 1.08 5.12
CA GLY A 142 39.89 0.40 4.10
C GLY A 142 40.68 1.33 3.18
N VAL A 143 40.27 2.60 3.02
CA VAL A 143 41.00 3.63 2.24
C VAL A 143 41.89 4.49 3.12
N VAL A 144 41.40 4.89 4.30
CA VAL A 144 42.12 5.74 5.23
C VAL A 144 43.33 5.00 5.80
N TYR A 145 43.22 3.72 6.15
CA TYR A 145 44.35 2.97 6.71
C TYR A 145 45.53 2.83 5.76
N PRO A 146 45.35 2.50 4.46
CA PRO A 146 46.46 2.55 3.51
C PRO A 146 46.99 3.96 3.22
N LEU A 147 46.15 5.00 3.27
CA LEU A 147 46.59 6.40 3.07
C LEU A 147 47.44 6.92 4.24
N VAL A 148 47.13 6.52 5.47
CA VAL A 148 47.86 6.96 6.68
C VAL A 148 49.16 6.16 6.88
N GLY A 149 49.36 5.08 6.11
CA GLY A 149 50.44 4.12 6.27
C GLY A 149 50.16 3.16 7.44
N TYR A 150 50.79 2.00 7.42
CA TYR A 150 50.58 1.00 8.46
C TYR A 150 51.64 1.09 9.54
N GLU A 151 51.22 1.18 10.80
CA GLU A 151 52.08 1.18 11.98
C GLU A 151 52.22 -0.24 12.55
N GLY A 152 53.44 -0.78 12.60
CA GLY A 152 53.75 -2.06 13.24
C GLY A 152 55.12 -2.08 13.90
N GLN A 153 55.26 -2.87 14.97
CA GLN A 153 56.51 -3.08 15.72
C GLN A 153 57.32 -4.25 15.15
N SER A 154 56.64 -5.23 14.56
CA SER A 154 57.32 -6.24 13.75
C SER A 154 56.46 -6.72 12.59
N PHE A 155 57.12 -7.23 11.56
CA PHE A 155 56.53 -7.81 10.37
C PHE A 155 57.13 -9.18 10.17
N ASN A 156 56.31 -10.16 9.85
CA ASN A 156 56.74 -11.48 9.45
C ASN A 156 56.04 -11.86 8.14
N CYS A 157 56.80 -11.89 7.05
CA CYS A 157 56.37 -12.37 5.75
C CYS A 157 56.63 -13.87 5.66
N SER A 158 55.59 -14.69 5.79
CA SER A 158 55.70 -16.14 5.65
C SER A 158 55.37 -16.59 4.22
N ARG A 159 56.09 -17.62 3.79
CA ARG A 159 55.98 -18.38 2.55
C ARG A 159 55.95 -17.55 1.25
N PRO A 160 56.89 -16.61 1.04
CA PRO A 160 56.95 -15.94 -0.25
C PRO A 160 57.31 -16.93 -1.36
N ARG A 161 56.38 -17.08 -2.29
CA ARG A 161 56.54 -17.83 -3.52
C ARG A 161 56.39 -16.85 -4.66
N PHE A 162 57.39 -16.82 -5.53
CA PHE A 162 57.39 -16.00 -6.72
C PHE A 162 57.45 -16.94 -7.90
N TRP A 163 56.53 -16.80 -8.86
CA TRP A 163 56.48 -17.66 -10.03
C TRP A 163 56.61 -16.83 -11.29
N ARG A 164 57.37 -17.37 -12.23
CA ARG A 164 57.36 -16.94 -13.62
C ARG A 164 56.50 -17.91 -14.42
N ARG A 165 55.49 -17.39 -15.10
CA ARG A 165 54.72 -18.15 -16.10
C ARG A 165 55.34 -17.87 -17.47
N MET A 166 56.19 -18.77 -17.95
CA MET A 166 56.48 -18.84 -19.39
C MET A 166 55.56 -19.90 -20.01
N ALA A 167 55.29 -19.80 -21.31
CA ALA A 167 54.19 -20.47 -22.02
C ALA A 167 53.98 -22.00 -21.79
N SER A 168 54.84 -22.69 -21.04
CA SER A 168 54.64 -24.06 -20.57
C SER A 168 55.27 -24.42 -19.21
N ASP A 169 56.08 -23.55 -18.57
CA ASP A 169 56.86 -23.89 -17.37
C ASP A 169 56.71 -22.83 -16.25
N GLU A 170 56.47 -23.30 -15.01
CA GLU A 170 56.49 -22.49 -13.80
C GLU A 170 57.88 -22.56 -13.13
N PHE A 171 58.60 -21.45 -13.14
CA PHE A 171 59.87 -21.34 -12.40
C PHE A 171 59.64 -20.58 -11.10
N GLN A 172 59.99 -21.21 -9.97
CA GLN A 172 59.99 -20.54 -8.67
C GLN A 172 61.24 -19.66 -8.55
N LEU A 173 61.04 -18.35 -8.39
CA LEU A 173 62.12 -17.40 -8.19
C LEU A 173 62.46 -17.31 -6.70
N GLU A 174 63.75 -17.41 -6.40
CA GLU A 174 64.25 -17.29 -5.04
C GLU A 174 64.40 -15.81 -4.64
N VAL A 175 63.88 -15.48 -3.47
CA VAL A 175 64.03 -14.16 -2.85
C VAL A 175 65.37 -14.12 -2.12
N GLU A 176 66.25 -13.21 -2.52
CA GLU A 176 67.53 -12.96 -1.87
C GLU A 176 67.32 -12.20 -0.55
N SER A 177 66.54 -11.14 -0.60
CA SER A 177 66.16 -10.35 0.57
C SER A 177 64.85 -9.61 0.30
N PHE A 178 64.30 -9.00 1.34
CA PHE A 178 63.11 -8.17 1.24
C PHE A 178 63.28 -6.99 2.20
N GLY A 179 62.51 -5.94 1.96
CA GLY A 179 62.48 -4.80 2.87
C GLY A 179 61.18 -4.02 2.74
N ILE A 180 61.08 -2.98 3.53
CA ILE A 180 59.88 -2.17 3.66
C ILE A 180 60.05 -0.91 2.82
N ALA A 181 59.04 -0.56 2.03
CA ALA A 181 58.98 0.69 1.27
C ALA A 181 58.23 1.77 2.06
N TRP A 182 58.75 3.01 2.02
CA TRP A 182 58.13 4.18 2.65
C TRP A 182 58.24 5.45 1.79
N GLY A 183 57.11 6.12 1.58
CA GLY A 183 57.01 7.40 0.84
C GLY A 183 56.84 7.25 -0.67
N ASP A 184 56.90 8.39 -1.40
CA ASP A 184 56.68 8.49 -2.85
C ASP A 184 57.84 7.98 -3.72
N GLY A 185 58.88 7.43 -3.11
CA GLY A 185 60.01 6.80 -3.81
C GLY A 185 60.52 5.59 -3.05
N PRO A 186 61.23 4.66 -3.72
CA PRO A 186 61.96 3.60 -3.04
C PRO A 186 63.14 4.24 -2.29
N ARG A 187 62.88 4.88 -1.15
CA ARG A 187 63.94 5.09 -0.16
C ARG A 187 64.21 3.71 0.41
N LEU A 188 65.17 3.02 -0.21
CA LEU A 188 65.85 1.91 0.44
C LEU A 188 66.29 2.46 1.79
N TYR A 189 65.73 1.91 2.87
CA TYR A 189 66.25 2.16 4.21
C TYR A 189 67.61 1.46 4.28
N GLU A 190 68.61 2.02 3.60
CA GLU A 190 70.00 1.64 3.68
C GLU A 190 70.59 2.27 4.94
N LYS A 191 69.94 2.07 6.09
CA LYS A 191 70.53 2.40 7.38
C LYS A 191 71.31 1.16 7.80
N SER A 192 72.57 1.13 7.41
CA SER A 192 73.58 0.12 7.71
C SER A 192 73.93 -0.02 9.20
N THR A 193 73.03 0.37 10.11
CA THR A 193 73.21 0.26 11.55
C THR A 193 71.94 -0.34 12.16
N THR A 194 72.05 -1.65 12.41
CA THR A 194 71.13 -2.50 13.19
C THR A 194 69.73 -2.76 12.60
N LEU A 195 69.69 -3.48 11.47
CA LEU A 195 68.69 -4.54 11.27
C LEU A 195 69.34 -5.86 11.69
N HIS A 196 68.87 -6.44 12.79
CA HIS A 196 69.41 -7.68 13.34
C HIS A 196 68.80 -8.92 12.66
N SER A 197 69.69 -9.82 12.22
CA SER A 197 69.47 -11.19 11.73
C SER A 197 68.33 -11.43 10.73
N PHE A 198 68.68 -11.50 9.44
CA PHE A 198 67.94 -12.31 8.48
C PHE A 198 68.31 -13.78 8.71
N THR A 199 67.43 -14.57 9.32
CA THR A 199 67.56 -16.03 9.29
C THR A 199 67.03 -16.54 7.97
N THR A 200 67.93 -16.79 7.00
CA THR A 200 67.66 -17.48 5.73
C THR A 200 67.41 -18.99 5.92
N ALA A 201 66.72 -19.37 7.01
CA ALA A 201 66.18 -20.71 7.18
C ALA A 201 64.76 -20.71 6.60
N SER A 202 64.68 -21.01 5.31
CA SER A 202 63.51 -21.49 4.55
C SER A 202 62.13 -21.15 5.13
N THR A 203 61.37 -20.30 4.41
CA THR A 203 59.91 -20.08 4.49
C THR A 203 59.36 -18.87 5.26
N SER A 204 60.16 -18.05 5.95
CA SER A 204 59.62 -16.80 6.51
C SER A 204 60.69 -15.75 6.73
N PHE A 205 60.30 -14.48 6.64
CA PHE A 205 61.18 -13.36 6.90
C PHE A 205 60.58 -12.42 7.93
N SER A 206 61.36 -11.99 8.92
CA SER A 206 60.90 -11.04 9.95
C SER A 206 61.68 -9.73 9.96
N VAL A 207 60.99 -8.60 10.06
CA VAL A 207 61.56 -7.28 10.38
C VAL A 207 61.03 -6.87 11.76
N GLU A 208 61.90 -6.71 12.74
CA GLU A 208 61.55 -6.14 14.05
C GLU A 208 62.09 -4.72 14.16
N THR A 209 61.27 -3.80 14.66
CA THR A 209 61.66 -2.41 14.89
C THR A 209 61.78 -2.19 16.40
N TYR A 210 62.99 -1.92 16.87
CA TYR A 210 63.20 -1.53 18.27
C TYR A 210 62.91 -0.04 18.43
N GLY A 211 61.70 0.30 18.91
CA GLY A 211 61.31 1.68 19.22
C GLY A 211 59.92 2.06 18.71
N GLU A 212 59.85 3.09 17.87
CA GLU A 212 58.60 3.62 17.33
C GLU A 212 58.03 2.73 16.22
N PRO A 213 56.69 2.58 16.13
CA PRO A 213 56.07 1.82 15.05
C PRO A 213 56.46 2.42 13.70
N MET A 214 57.06 1.60 12.84
CA MET A 214 57.37 2.01 11.47
C MET A 214 56.08 2.16 10.69
N LYS A 215 55.94 3.29 10.01
CA LYS A 215 54.95 3.45 8.96
C LYS A 215 55.51 2.95 7.64
N PHE A 216 54.72 2.22 6.87
CA PHE A 216 55.11 1.71 5.55
C PHE A 216 53.96 1.70 4.56
N ASN A 217 54.30 1.79 3.27
CA ASN A 217 53.38 1.74 2.12
C ASN A 217 53.77 0.67 1.09
N GLY A 218 54.57 -0.33 1.50
CA GLY A 218 54.94 -1.45 0.65
C GLY A 218 56.02 -2.35 1.22
N ILE A 219 56.25 -3.45 0.51
CA ILE A 219 57.32 -4.42 0.70
C ILE A 219 58.01 -4.57 -0.65
N TYR A 220 59.33 -4.39 -0.71
CA TYR A 220 60.10 -4.79 -1.89
C TYR A 220 60.77 -6.13 -1.63
N PHE A 221 60.96 -6.88 -2.69
CA PHE A 221 61.65 -8.14 -2.75
C PHE A 221 62.83 -7.97 -3.71
N ILE A 222 64.02 -8.37 -3.27
CA ILE A 222 65.20 -8.48 -4.11
C ILE A 222 65.31 -9.95 -4.51
N LEU A 223 65.21 -10.23 -5.81
CA LEU A 223 65.28 -11.57 -6.37
C LEU A 223 66.75 -11.99 -6.55
N LYS A 224 67.08 -13.28 -6.38
CA LYS A 224 68.46 -13.79 -6.56
C LYS A 224 68.95 -13.67 -8.00
N GLU A 225 68.05 -13.75 -8.97
CA GLU A 225 68.37 -13.71 -10.39
C GLU A 225 67.80 -12.45 -11.04
N PRO A 226 68.53 -11.79 -11.96
CA PRO A 226 68.02 -10.66 -12.70
C PRO A 226 66.83 -11.08 -13.57
N PHE A 227 65.85 -10.20 -13.67
CA PHE A 227 64.61 -10.51 -14.35
C PHE A 227 64.65 -9.97 -15.79
N GLN A 228 64.52 -10.85 -16.78
CA GLN A 228 64.33 -10.49 -18.19
C GLN A 228 62.95 -10.98 -18.64
N GLY A 229 61.98 -10.07 -18.81
CA GLY A 229 60.61 -10.43 -19.18
C GLY A 229 59.58 -9.32 -18.95
N GLU A 230 58.33 -9.71 -18.71
CA GLU A 230 57.19 -8.82 -18.46
C GLU A 230 57.37 -7.96 -17.19
N PRO A 231 56.84 -6.72 -17.14
CA PRO A 231 57.08 -5.80 -16.02
C PRO A 231 56.45 -6.21 -14.68
N TYR A 232 55.94 -7.44 -14.56
CA TYR A 232 55.23 -7.95 -13.42
C TYR A 232 55.57 -9.42 -13.13
N ILE A 233 55.49 -9.82 -11.87
CA ILE A 233 55.75 -11.18 -11.39
C ILE A 233 54.64 -11.67 -10.45
N TRP A 234 54.19 -12.90 -10.64
CA TRP A 234 53.16 -13.48 -9.78
C TRP A 234 53.78 -13.87 -8.44
N SER A 235 53.12 -13.51 -7.35
CA SER A 235 53.62 -13.72 -6.00
C SER A 235 52.53 -14.21 -5.07
N GLU A 236 52.89 -15.03 -4.10
CA GLU A 236 52.04 -15.46 -2.98
C GLU A 236 52.84 -15.37 -1.69
N PHE A 237 52.33 -14.65 -0.69
CA PHE A 237 52.95 -14.56 0.63
C PHE A 237 51.90 -14.19 1.67
N THR A 238 52.13 -14.55 2.93
CA THR A 238 51.29 -14.13 4.05
C THR A 238 52.06 -13.15 4.91
N LEU A 239 51.49 -11.95 5.11
CA LEU A 239 52.06 -10.97 6.02
C LEU A 239 51.38 -11.05 7.39
N HIS A 240 52.20 -11.33 8.40
CA HIS A 240 51.87 -11.12 9.80
C HIS A 240 52.53 -9.82 10.25
N TYR A 241 51.88 -9.06 11.12
CA TYR A 241 52.52 -7.94 11.79
C TYR A 241 52.11 -7.93 13.25
N THR A 242 53.01 -7.48 14.11
CA THR A 242 52.75 -7.36 15.54
C THR A 242 52.67 -5.88 15.89
N ARG A 243 51.60 -5.52 16.60
CA ARG A 243 51.42 -4.19 17.19
C ARG A 243 51.03 -4.41 18.64
N ASP A 244 51.74 -3.76 19.56
CA ASP A 244 51.48 -3.82 21.01
C ASP A 244 51.45 -5.28 21.53
N ASN A 245 52.42 -6.09 21.10
CA ASN A 245 52.53 -7.53 21.38
C ASN A 245 51.37 -8.42 20.89
N ILE A 246 50.44 -7.89 20.09
CA ILE A 246 49.39 -8.68 19.46
C ILE A 246 49.79 -8.95 18.00
N THR A 247 49.97 -10.22 17.66
CA THR A 247 50.25 -10.64 16.28
C THR A 247 48.96 -10.70 15.49
N PHE A 248 48.85 -9.86 14.48
CA PHE A 248 47.75 -9.84 13.53
C PHE A 248 48.20 -10.51 12.22
N THR A 249 47.53 -11.59 11.83
CA THR A 249 47.65 -12.10 10.45
C THR A 249 46.82 -11.18 9.56
N LYS A 250 47.49 -10.34 8.76
CA LYS A 250 46.78 -9.27 8.07
C LYS A 250 46.24 -9.71 6.73
N GLN A 251 47.06 -10.38 5.92
CA GLN A 251 46.67 -10.67 4.54
C GLN A 251 47.56 -11.76 3.95
N SER A 252 46.94 -12.80 3.41
CA SER A 252 47.56 -13.64 2.38
C SER A 252 47.39 -12.91 1.05
N TRP A 253 48.52 -12.56 0.43
CA TRP A 253 48.58 -12.01 -0.90
C TRP A 253 48.73 -13.16 -1.90
N ARG A 254 48.04 -13.03 -3.03
CA ARG A 254 48.23 -13.85 -4.21
C ARG A 254 47.93 -12.99 -5.43
N GLY A 255 48.96 -12.60 -6.19
CA GLY A 255 48.79 -11.65 -7.28
C GLY A 255 50.10 -11.18 -7.91
N TRP A 256 49.97 -10.45 -9.02
CA TRP A 256 51.07 -9.82 -9.74
C TRP A 256 51.62 -8.63 -8.94
N ILE A 257 52.95 -8.50 -8.89
CA ILE A 257 53.64 -7.34 -8.33
C ILE A 257 54.58 -6.73 -9.36
N ASP A 258 54.77 -5.42 -9.30
CA ASP A 258 55.55 -4.68 -10.29
C ASP A 258 57.05 -4.92 -10.13
N ILE A 259 57.75 -5.03 -11.25
CA ILE A 259 59.21 -5.06 -11.29
C ILE A 259 59.69 -3.63 -11.58
N ILE A 260 60.20 -2.97 -10.55
CA ILE A 260 60.58 -1.55 -10.65
C ILE A 260 61.98 -1.39 -11.23
N ASP A 261 62.85 -2.35 -10.98
CA ASP A 261 64.20 -2.35 -11.52
C ASP A 261 64.63 -3.77 -11.84
N SER A 262 64.53 -4.12 -13.12
CA SER A 262 64.93 -5.43 -13.65
C SER A 262 66.42 -5.68 -13.52
N ALA A 263 67.25 -4.63 -13.58
CA ALA A 263 68.70 -4.71 -13.42
C ALA A 263 69.10 -4.90 -11.96
N ARG A 264 68.41 -4.23 -11.03
CA ARG A 264 68.63 -4.36 -9.57
C ARG A 264 67.78 -5.46 -8.92
N ARG A 265 67.03 -6.23 -9.72
CA ARG A 265 66.25 -7.39 -9.26
C ARG A 265 65.16 -7.04 -8.25
N ILE A 266 64.62 -5.83 -8.32
CA ILE A 266 63.66 -5.32 -7.32
C ILE A 266 62.24 -5.49 -7.84
N ALA A 267 61.50 -6.38 -7.19
CA ALA A 267 60.06 -6.47 -7.30
C ALA A 267 59.42 -5.71 -6.13
N LEU A 268 58.52 -4.77 -6.40
CA LEU A 268 57.88 -3.98 -5.35
C LEU A 268 56.40 -4.33 -5.26
N PHE A 269 56.03 -4.80 -4.08
CA PHE A 269 54.66 -4.87 -3.64
C PHE A 269 54.31 -3.63 -2.83
N ARG A 270 53.58 -2.67 -3.40
CA ARG A 270 53.13 -1.49 -2.64
C ARG A 270 51.80 -1.78 -1.93
N TRP A 271 51.75 -1.37 -0.66
CA TRP A 271 50.58 -1.35 0.21
C TRP A 271 50.01 0.06 0.26
N GLY A 272 48.79 0.22 -0.23
CA GLY A 272 48.21 1.55 -0.44
C GLY A 272 48.45 2.05 -1.86
N PRO A 273 47.96 3.26 -2.16
CA PRO A 273 47.53 3.63 -3.50
C PRO A 273 48.72 3.79 -4.44
N VAL A 274 49.12 2.70 -5.09
CA VAL A 274 49.84 2.79 -6.36
C VAL A 274 48.84 3.32 -7.37
N THR A 275 48.65 4.64 -7.38
CA THR A 275 48.12 5.43 -8.51
C THR A 275 46.74 5.06 -9.08
N THR A 276 46.09 4.02 -8.57
CA THR A 276 44.72 3.64 -8.88
C THR A 276 44.11 3.05 -7.62
N VAL A 277 43.84 3.90 -6.61
CA VAL A 277 42.52 3.69 -5.98
C VAL A 277 41.58 3.84 -7.16
N ASN A 278 41.16 2.72 -7.72
CA ASN A 278 40.33 2.74 -8.92
C ASN A 278 39.18 3.69 -8.63
N MET A 279 38.88 4.59 -9.56
CA MET A 279 37.75 5.52 -9.45
C MET A 279 36.49 4.82 -8.93
N ASP A 280 36.33 3.55 -9.29
CA ASP A 280 35.36 2.58 -8.80
C ASP A 280 35.25 2.56 -7.27
N PHE A 281 36.33 2.47 -6.51
CA PHE A 281 36.27 2.39 -5.05
C PHE A 281 35.76 3.69 -4.43
N PHE A 282 36.18 4.85 -4.95
CA PHE A 282 35.66 6.14 -4.53
C PHE A 282 34.19 6.30 -4.90
N LEU A 283 33.81 5.83 -6.10
CA LEU A 283 32.43 5.79 -6.56
C LEU A 283 31.58 4.93 -5.62
N TRP A 284 32.07 3.76 -5.22
CA TRP A 284 31.41 2.88 -4.25
C TRP A 284 31.23 3.56 -2.88
N ILE A 285 32.29 4.13 -2.29
CA ILE A 285 32.17 4.88 -1.02
C ILE A 285 31.15 6.00 -1.14
N PHE A 286 31.27 6.81 -2.18
CA PHE A 286 30.44 7.99 -2.40
C PHE A 286 28.97 7.60 -2.51
N CYS A 287 28.68 6.60 -3.34
CA CYS A 287 27.31 6.17 -3.54
C CYS A 287 26.74 5.44 -2.32
N TYR A 288 27.51 4.60 -1.61
CA TYR A 288 27.06 4.01 -0.34
C TYR A 288 26.76 5.07 0.71
N THR A 289 27.57 6.13 0.76
CA THR A 289 27.36 7.27 1.66
C THR A 289 26.08 8.03 1.29
N ILE A 290 25.85 8.28 0.00
CA ILE A 290 24.58 8.87 -0.47
C ILE A 290 23.38 8.01 -0.08
N VAL A 291 23.44 6.71 -0.29
CA VAL A 291 22.34 5.79 0.06
C VAL A 291 22.08 5.81 1.56
N ALA A 292 23.14 5.73 2.38
CA ALA A 292 23.04 5.83 3.83
C ALA A 292 22.41 7.16 4.26
N ILE A 293 22.79 8.28 3.66
CA ILE A 293 22.20 9.61 3.91
C ILE A 293 20.71 9.63 3.54
N LEU A 294 20.35 9.17 2.34
CA LEU A 294 18.97 9.15 1.86
C LEU A 294 18.07 8.27 2.73
N PHE A 295 18.55 7.11 3.16
CA PHE A 295 17.80 6.23 4.04
C PHE A 295 17.75 6.76 5.48
N THR A 296 18.79 7.45 5.94
CA THR A 296 18.77 8.17 7.24
C THR A 296 17.71 9.26 7.23
N PHE A 297 17.67 10.10 6.18
CA PHE A 297 16.60 11.10 6.04
C PHE A 297 15.22 10.44 5.96
N SER A 298 15.11 9.30 5.29
CA SER A 298 13.87 8.51 5.26
C SER A 298 13.42 8.14 6.67
N ILE A 299 14.33 7.68 7.54
CA ILE A 299 14.03 7.37 8.96
C ILE A 299 13.64 8.63 9.73
N VAL A 300 14.38 9.73 9.56
CA VAL A 300 14.04 11.01 10.21
C VAL A 300 12.62 11.44 9.81
N PHE A 301 12.27 11.39 8.52
CA PHE A 301 10.93 11.71 8.05
C PHE A 301 9.84 10.78 8.56
N ILE A 302 10.14 9.48 8.75
CA ILE A 302 9.25 8.54 9.44
C ILE A 302 9.03 8.99 10.89
N LEU A 303 10.09 9.35 11.62
CA LEU A 303 10.02 9.76 13.02
C LEU A 303 9.22 11.07 13.20
N ILE A 304 9.33 12.01 12.26
CA ILE A 304 8.56 13.27 12.28
C ILE A 304 7.21 13.19 11.55
N GLN A 305 6.74 11.99 11.20
CA GLN A 305 5.43 11.73 10.56
C GLN A 305 5.22 12.45 9.21
N LYS A 306 6.29 12.63 8.42
CA LYS A 306 6.25 13.22 7.07
C LYS A 306 6.45 12.14 6.00
N GLU A 307 5.55 11.16 6.00
CA GLU A 307 5.66 9.94 5.19
C GLU A 307 5.69 10.18 3.67
N HIS A 308 5.14 11.30 3.18
CA HIS A 308 5.13 11.62 1.75
C HIS A 308 6.52 11.88 1.18
N TYR A 309 7.52 12.19 2.01
CA TYR A 309 8.92 12.31 1.58
C TYR A 309 9.69 10.99 1.61
N VAL A 310 9.20 9.99 2.35
CA VAL A 310 9.93 8.73 2.56
C VAL A 310 10.00 7.93 1.26
N LYS A 311 8.88 7.78 0.53
CA LYS A 311 8.84 7.03 -0.73
C LYS A 311 9.83 7.58 -1.78
N PRO A 312 9.83 8.90 -2.08
CA PRO A 312 10.82 9.48 -2.99
C PRO A 312 12.27 9.25 -2.58
N LEU A 313 12.59 9.36 -1.28
CA LEU A 313 13.97 9.19 -0.78
C LEU A 313 14.45 7.74 -0.84
N VAL A 314 13.59 6.79 -0.47
CA VAL A 314 13.89 5.36 -0.61
C VAL A 314 14.06 4.99 -2.09
N LEU A 315 13.18 5.50 -2.97
CA LEU A 315 13.32 5.31 -4.42
C LEU A 315 14.61 5.90 -4.95
N ALA A 316 14.98 7.12 -4.54
CA ALA A 316 16.24 7.75 -4.93
C ALA A 316 17.44 6.91 -4.48
N GLY A 317 17.44 6.39 -3.25
CA GLY A 317 18.50 5.50 -2.76
C GLY A 317 18.60 4.22 -3.59
N ILE A 318 17.48 3.61 -3.97
CA ILE A 318 17.46 2.41 -4.83
C ILE A 318 17.97 2.73 -6.23
N VAL A 319 17.64 3.89 -6.80
CA VAL A 319 18.19 4.33 -8.09
C VAL A 319 19.70 4.49 -8.02
N VAL A 320 20.23 5.06 -6.94
CA VAL A 320 21.69 5.15 -6.73
C VAL A 320 22.31 3.74 -6.67
N LEU A 321 21.74 2.81 -5.90
CA LEU A 321 22.21 1.41 -5.85
C LEU A 321 22.18 0.72 -7.22
N MET A 322 21.14 0.99 -8.01
CA MET A 322 20.99 0.45 -9.35
C MET A 322 22.07 0.99 -10.29
N ILE A 323 22.33 2.31 -10.26
CA ILE A 323 23.39 2.94 -11.06
C ILE A 323 24.74 2.32 -10.73
N ILE A 324 25.08 2.19 -9.43
CA ILE A 324 26.33 1.54 -9.01
C ILE A 324 26.40 0.11 -9.56
N SER A 325 25.34 -0.67 -9.36
CA SER A 325 25.33 -2.09 -9.74
C SER A 325 25.50 -2.29 -11.25
N ILE A 326 24.91 -1.39 -12.06
CA ILE A 326 25.05 -1.41 -13.52
C ILE A 326 26.44 -0.92 -13.95
N CYS A 327 26.95 0.15 -13.33
CA CYS A 327 28.26 0.72 -13.67
C CYS A 327 29.43 -0.17 -13.24
N ASP A 328 29.27 -0.98 -12.19
CA ASP A 328 30.34 -1.87 -11.70
C ASP A 328 30.61 -3.04 -12.67
N VAL A 329 29.60 -3.45 -13.45
CA VAL A 329 29.72 -4.54 -14.45
C VAL A 329 30.80 -4.24 -15.51
N PRO A 330 30.73 -3.14 -16.28
CA PRO A 330 31.74 -2.83 -17.31
C PRO A 330 33.11 -2.47 -16.69
N VAL A 331 33.11 -1.86 -15.52
CA VAL A 331 34.32 -1.56 -14.76
C VAL A 331 35.09 -2.84 -14.41
N ARG A 332 34.41 -3.86 -13.86
CA ARG A 332 35.02 -5.16 -13.58
C ARG A 332 35.42 -5.89 -14.85
N ALA A 333 34.59 -5.79 -15.90
CA ALA A 333 34.91 -6.41 -17.18
C ALA A 333 36.14 -5.81 -17.87
N THR A 334 36.44 -4.53 -17.65
CA THR A 334 37.60 -3.82 -18.26
C THR A 334 38.87 -3.93 -17.44
N THR A 335 38.77 -3.97 -16.11
CA THR A 335 39.93 -4.09 -15.21
C THR A 335 40.48 -5.51 -15.12
N TRP A 336 39.73 -6.52 -15.57
CA TRP A 336 40.14 -7.92 -15.54
C TRP A 336 40.57 -8.38 -16.93
N HIS A 337 41.87 -8.64 -17.09
CA HIS A 337 42.33 -9.54 -18.14
C HIS A 337 41.66 -10.90 -17.90
N MET A 338 40.62 -11.19 -18.69
CA MET A 338 39.81 -12.41 -18.55
C MET A 338 40.64 -13.66 -18.90
N GLU A 339 41.46 -14.13 -17.97
CA GLU A 339 41.94 -15.51 -17.99
C GLU A 339 40.78 -16.44 -17.63
N ASN A 340 39.89 -16.76 -18.57
CA ASN A 340 38.91 -17.88 -18.61
C ASN A 340 38.36 -18.47 -17.29
N ASN A 341 38.25 -17.70 -16.21
CA ASN A 341 37.84 -18.21 -14.92
C ASN A 341 36.32 -18.09 -14.79
N VAL A 342 35.66 -19.25 -14.76
CA VAL A 342 34.20 -19.37 -14.73
C VAL A 342 33.61 -18.61 -13.54
N ASP A 343 34.31 -18.56 -12.42
CA ASP A 343 33.85 -17.88 -11.20
C ASP A 343 33.66 -16.37 -11.39
N ASP A 344 34.49 -15.73 -12.21
CA ASP A 344 34.44 -14.29 -12.44
C ASP A 344 33.32 -13.91 -13.42
N ILE A 345 33.11 -14.74 -14.45
CA ILE A 345 31.95 -14.62 -15.34
C ILE A 345 30.66 -14.77 -14.54
N VAL A 346 30.60 -15.76 -13.63
CA VAL A 346 29.45 -15.96 -12.75
C VAL A 346 29.23 -14.73 -11.85
N SER A 347 30.28 -14.15 -11.26
CA SER A 347 30.15 -12.94 -10.45
C SER A 347 29.60 -11.75 -11.25
N ILE A 348 30.09 -11.52 -12.47
CA ILE A 348 29.64 -10.42 -13.34
C ILE A 348 28.16 -10.62 -13.71
N VAL A 349 27.76 -11.84 -14.07
CA VAL A 349 26.36 -12.17 -14.41
C VAL A 349 25.44 -11.98 -13.20
N LEU A 350 25.84 -12.47 -12.01
CA LEU A 350 25.07 -12.29 -10.78
C LEU A 350 24.88 -10.81 -10.43
N GLN A 351 25.90 -9.99 -10.65
CA GLN A 351 25.84 -8.56 -10.38
C GLN A 351 24.94 -7.81 -11.38
N GLY A 352 24.98 -8.17 -12.67
CA GLY A 352 24.05 -7.68 -13.67
C GLY A 352 22.60 -8.05 -13.36
N LEU A 353 22.37 -9.31 -12.92
CA LEU A 353 21.04 -9.77 -12.46
C LEU A 353 20.56 -8.97 -11.24
N MET A 354 21.47 -8.66 -10.30
CA MET A 354 21.14 -7.83 -9.15
C MET A 354 20.72 -6.41 -9.56
N GLY A 355 21.41 -5.79 -10.52
CA GLY A 355 21.02 -4.50 -11.10
C GLY A 355 19.63 -4.55 -11.75
N ALA A 356 19.34 -5.59 -12.53
CA ALA A 356 18.01 -5.79 -13.13
C ALA A 356 16.90 -5.99 -12.08
N LEU A 357 17.18 -6.71 -10.99
CA LEU A 357 16.24 -6.91 -9.90
C LEU A 357 16.01 -5.65 -9.07
N LEU A 358 17.05 -4.82 -8.88
CA LEU A 358 16.89 -3.48 -8.30
C LEU A 358 15.99 -2.59 -9.15
N PHE A 359 16.06 -2.70 -10.48
CA PHE A 359 15.12 -2.01 -11.37
C PHE A 359 13.68 -2.53 -11.24
N ILE A 360 13.49 -3.85 -11.16
CA ILE A 360 12.17 -4.45 -10.89
C ILE A 360 11.63 -4.01 -9.52
N LEU A 361 12.49 -3.94 -8.50
CA LEU A 361 12.15 -3.42 -7.17
C LEU A 361 11.75 -1.95 -7.22
N PHE A 362 12.48 -1.12 -7.97
CA PHE A 362 12.12 0.28 -8.22
C PHE A 362 10.73 0.40 -8.85
N LEU A 363 10.45 -0.35 -9.93
CA LEU A 363 9.14 -0.35 -10.59
C LEU A 363 8.02 -0.83 -9.66
N ALA A 364 8.29 -1.84 -8.84
CA ALA A 364 7.35 -2.38 -7.86
C ALA A 364 7.01 -1.36 -6.75
N ILE A 365 8.02 -0.68 -6.18
CA ILE A 365 7.82 0.38 -5.19
C ILE A 365 7.10 1.57 -5.83
N TRP A 366 7.48 1.95 -7.05
CA TRP A 366 6.84 3.03 -7.79
C TRP A 366 5.35 2.76 -7.97
N ALA A 367 5.01 1.57 -8.49
CA ALA A 367 3.64 1.13 -8.77
C ALA A 367 2.86 0.67 -7.52
N GLU A 368 3.49 0.64 -6.34
CA GLU A 368 2.92 0.12 -5.08
C GLU A 368 2.40 -1.33 -5.16
N LYS A 369 2.88 -2.10 -6.14
CA LYS A 369 2.51 -3.51 -6.37
C LYS A 369 3.73 -4.39 -6.14
N ASN A 370 3.53 -5.53 -5.47
CA ASN A 370 4.53 -6.58 -5.30
C ASN A 370 5.81 -6.18 -4.51
N LEU A 371 5.74 -5.15 -3.65
CA LEU A 371 6.86 -4.71 -2.80
C LEU A 371 7.58 -5.86 -2.07
N LEU A 372 6.80 -6.75 -1.44
CA LEU A 372 7.35 -7.89 -0.69
C LEU A 372 8.10 -8.88 -1.60
N LEU A 373 7.57 -9.16 -2.79
CA LEU A 373 8.23 -10.06 -3.74
C LEU A 373 9.57 -9.49 -4.18
N SER A 374 9.62 -8.20 -4.48
CA SER A 374 10.85 -7.55 -4.92
C SER A 374 11.91 -7.48 -3.79
N ILE A 375 11.49 -7.22 -2.54
CA ILE A 375 12.40 -7.29 -1.37
C ILE A 375 12.96 -8.71 -1.19
N MET A 376 12.13 -9.74 -1.40
CA MET A 376 12.57 -11.14 -1.30
C MET A 376 13.57 -11.51 -2.39
N LEU A 377 13.28 -11.15 -3.64
CA LEU A 377 14.18 -11.43 -4.77
C LEU A 377 15.53 -10.72 -4.59
N TYR A 378 15.52 -9.47 -4.11
CA TYR A 378 16.74 -8.76 -3.74
C TYR A 378 17.51 -9.50 -2.64
N GLY A 379 16.83 -9.96 -1.59
CA GLY A 379 17.42 -10.80 -0.54
C GLY A 379 18.08 -12.06 -1.08
N CYS A 380 17.34 -12.85 -1.84
CA CYS A 380 17.83 -14.10 -2.43
C CYS A 380 19.06 -13.90 -3.32
N CYS A 381 19.08 -12.83 -4.13
CA CYS A 381 20.22 -12.54 -5.00
C CYS A 381 21.46 -12.09 -4.23
N ASN A 382 21.31 -11.34 -3.13
CA ASN A 382 22.43 -11.04 -2.26
C ASN A 382 22.98 -12.31 -1.59
N ILE A 383 22.12 -13.23 -1.15
CA ILE A 383 22.56 -14.54 -0.62
C ILE A 383 23.35 -15.31 -1.67
N ALA A 384 22.82 -15.42 -2.89
CA ALA A 384 23.46 -16.14 -3.98
C ALA A 384 24.81 -15.50 -4.38
N SER A 385 24.87 -14.17 -4.45
CA SER A 385 26.10 -13.42 -4.72
C SER A 385 27.15 -13.68 -3.65
N SER A 386 26.79 -13.54 -2.37
CA SER A 386 27.71 -13.79 -1.24
C SER A 386 28.21 -15.24 -1.22
N ALA A 387 27.34 -16.21 -1.51
CA ALA A 387 27.70 -17.62 -1.59
C ALA A 387 28.66 -17.92 -2.76
N ALA A 388 28.49 -17.26 -3.91
CA ALA A 388 29.38 -17.40 -5.05
C ALA A 388 30.78 -16.83 -4.73
N THR A 389 30.86 -15.64 -4.12
CA THR A 389 32.14 -15.03 -3.74
C THR A 389 32.90 -15.77 -2.64
N TYR A 390 32.19 -16.51 -1.77
CA TYR A 390 32.81 -17.27 -0.67
C TYR A 390 33.79 -18.33 -1.17
N LYS A 391 33.50 -18.98 -2.31
CA LYS A 391 34.32 -20.09 -2.82
C LYS A 391 35.73 -19.68 -3.25
N GLY A 392 36.00 -18.40 -3.49
CA GLY A 392 37.26 -17.95 -4.09
C GLY A 392 38.20 -17.13 -3.20
N LYS A 393 37.72 -16.39 -2.18
CA LYS A 393 38.51 -15.30 -1.55
C LYS A 393 38.67 -15.34 -0.02
N GLY A 394 38.17 -16.37 0.66
CA GLY A 394 38.45 -16.62 2.09
C GLY A 394 37.88 -15.62 3.11
N SER A 395 37.45 -14.42 2.70
CA SER A 395 36.75 -13.46 3.55
C SER A 395 35.25 -13.47 3.25
N PHE A 396 34.48 -14.09 4.14
CA PHE A 396 33.02 -14.08 4.08
C PHE A 396 32.48 -12.80 4.72
N ASP A 397 31.83 -11.94 3.94
CA ASP A 397 31.12 -10.78 4.49
C ASP A 397 29.80 -11.23 5.13
N VAL A 398 29.91 -11.73 6.36
CA VAL A 398 28.78 -12.14 7.20
C VAL A 398 27.76 -11.02 7.31
N LEU A 399 28.22 -9.77 7.39
CA LEU A 399 27.36 -8.61 7.60
C LEU A 399 26.48 -8.35 6.37
N ALA A 400 27.08 -8.41 5.17
CA ALA A 400 26.35 -8.27 3.92
C ALA A 400 25.33 -9.41 3.72
N LEU A 401 25.70 -10.65 4.05
CA LEU A 401 24.78 -11.78 3.95
C LEU A 401 23.58 -11.63 4.91
N LEU A 402 23.84 -11.24 6.16
CA LEU A 402 22.79 -11.06 7.15
C LEU A 402 21.88 -9.87 6.80
N GLY A 403 22.47 -8.72 6.49
CA GLY A 403 21.77 -7.45 6.27
C GLY A 403 21.03 -7.37 4.94
N TYR A 404 21.68 -7.78 3.84
CA TYR A 404 21.12 -7.66 2.49
C TYR A 404 20.51 -8.96 1.97
N GLY A 405 20.81 -10.10 2.62
CA GLY A 405 20.32 -11.41 2.20
C GLY A 405 19.22 -11.96 3.10
N ILE A 406 19.61 -12.41 4.30
CA ILE A 406 18.74 -13.18 5.20
C ILE A 406 17.62 -12.31 5.77
N LEU A 407 17.92 -11.10 6.24
CA LEU A 407 16.93 -10.23 6.89
C LEU A 407 15.75 -9.85 5.95
N PRO A 408 15.96 -9.44 4.68
CA PRO A 408 14.87 -9.27 3.71
C PRO A 408 14.02 -10.53 3.51
N CYS A 409 14.66 -11.70 3.37
CA CYS A 409 13.96 -12.97 3.18
C CYS A 409 13.12 -13.34 4.41
N CYS A 410 13.67 -13.19 5.62
CA CYS A 410 12.95 -13.41 6.87
C CYS A 410 11.77 -12.44 7.03
N PHE A 411 11.96 -11.16 6.68
CA PHE A 411 10.90 -10.16 6.70
C PHE A 411 9.75 -10.54 5.76
N VAL A 412 10.06 -10.96 4.53
CA VAL A 412 9.02 -11.37 3.57
C VAL A 412 8.34 -12.65 4.02
N LEU A 413 9.11 -13.65 4.46
CA LEU A 413 8.56 -14.90 4.98
C LEU A 413 7.63 -14.66 6.17
N TYR A 414 8.03 -13.81 7.12
CA TYR A 414 7.19 -13.39 8.25
C TYR A 414 5.87 -12.79 7.77
N ASN A 415 5.91 -11.86 6.81
CA ASN A 415 4.70 -11.24 6.29
C ASN A 415 3.83 -12.23 5.51
N VAL A 416 4.41 -13.15 4.73
CA VAL A 416 3.67 -14.21 4.01
C VAL A 416 2.99 -15.15 5.00
N ILE A 417 3.71 -15.62 6.03
CA ILE A 417 3.14 -16.47 7.08
C ILE A 417 2.02 -15.73 7.80
N ARG A 418 2.26 -14.49 8.22
CA ARG A 418 1.24 -13.66 8.88
C ARG A 418 0.01 -13.46 7.99
N MET A 419 0.19 -13.16 6.70
CA MET A 419 -0.89 -13.02 5.73
C MET A 419 -1.68 -14.32 5.57
N ARG A 420 -1.01 -15.47 5.50
CA ARG A 420 -1.68 -16.77 5.45
C ARG A 420 -2.45 -17.06 6.74
N LEU A 421 -1.88 -16.77 7.90
CA LEU A 421 -2.56 -16.92 9.20
C LEU A 421 -3.80 -16.03 9.28
N LEU A 422 -3.69 -14.74 8.93
CA LEU A 422 -4.81 -13.81 8.89
C LEU A 422 -5.90 -14.25 7.90
N THR A 423 -5.50 -14.72 6.72
CA THR A 423 -6.44 -15.22 5.69
C THR A 423 -7.15 -16.49 6.18
N THR A 424 -6.43 -17.40 6.84
CA THR A 424 -6.99 -18.63 7.41
C THR A 424 -7.94 -18.31 8.56
N SER A 425 -7.56 -17.40 9.46
CA SER A 425 -8.42 -16.92 10.54
C SER A 425 -9.67 -16.20 9.99
N ALA A 426 -9.53 -15.41 8.93
CA ALA A 426 -10.64 -14.78 8.25
C ALA A 426 -11.57 -15.82 7.60
N HIS A 427 -11.03 -16.82 6.91
CA HIS A 427 -11.82 -17.93 6.38
C HIS A 427 -12.61 -18.65 7.48
N ARG A 428 -11.96 -19.01 8.59
CA ARG A 428 -12.62 -19.66 9.72
C ARG A 428 -13.75 -18.81 10.30
N LEU A 429 -13.54 -17.50 10.43
CA LEU A 429 -14.54 -16.58 10.99
C LEU A 429 -15.83 -16.53 10.17
N MET A 430 -15.75 -16.67 8.85
CA MET A 430 -16.92 -16.59 7.96
C MET A 430 -17.40 -17.95 7.45
N ASN A 431 -16.75 -19.07 7.80
CA ASN A 431 -17.10 -20.36 7.21
C ASN A 431 -18.53 -20.79 7.58
N GLU A 432 -18.93 -20.54 8.83
CA GLU A 432 -20.29 -20.84 9.32
C GLU A 432 -21.33 -19.98 8.59
N ASP A 433 -21.09 -18.67 8.48
CA ASP A 433 -21.96 -17.76 7.74
C ASP A 433 -22.05 -18.14 6.26
N LEU A 434 -20.91 -18.52 5.64
CA LEU A 434 -20.85 -18.92 4.24
C LEU A 434 -21.70 -20.17 3.98
N VAL A 435 -21.65 -21.17 4.87
CA VAL A 435 -22.50 -22.36 4.78
C VAL A 435 -23.97 -21.95 4.95
N LYS A 436 -24.31 -21.18 5.99
CA LYS A 436 -25.68 -20.69 6.26
C LYS A 436 -26.29 -19.96 5.05
N TYR A 437 -25.56 -19.02 4.46
CA TYR A 437 -26.01 -18.28 3.28
C TYR A 437 -26.06 -19.13 2.02
N ASN A 438 -25.17 -20.12 1.87
CA ASN A 438 -25.17 -21.02 0.73
C ASN A 438 -26.37 -21.98 0.80
N ASP A 439 -26.73 -22.46 1.97
CA ASP A 439 -27.92 -23.30 2.17
C ASP A 439 -29.20 -22.53 1.80
N VAL A 440 -29.30 -21.26 2.21
CA VAL A 440 -30.40 -20.37 1.78
C VAL A 440 -30.40 -20.14 0.27
N PHE A 441 -29.22 -20.01 -0.35
CA PHE A 441 -29.13 -19.86 -1.80
C PHE A 441 -29.62 -21.11 -2.54
N LEU A 442 -29.23 -22.29 -2.06
CA LEU A 442 -29.65 -23.56 -2.65
C LEU A 442 -31.15 -23.79 -2.48
N SER A 443 -31.71 -23.51 -1.30
CA SER A 443 -33.16 -23.62 -1.08
C SER A 443 -33.94 -22.64 -1.96
N MET A 444 -33.39 -21.44 -2.19
CA MET A 444 -33.97 -20.46 -3.11
C MET A 444 -33.94 -20.96 -4.56
N ILE A 445 -32.86 -21.62 -5.00
CA ILE A 445 -32.77 -22.23 -6.34
C ILE A 445 -33.78 -23.37 -6.48
N GLU A 446 -33.93 -24.21 -5.46
CA GLU A 446 -34.87 -25.35 -5.48
C GLU A 446 -36.33 -24.88 -5.50
N GLY A 447 -36.65 -23.78 -4.82
CA GLY A 447 -38.00 -23.21 -4.78
C GLY A 447 -38.33 -22.28 -5.95
N SER A 448 -37.34 -21.70 -6.61
CA SER A 448 -37.56 -20.80 -7.76
C SER A 448 -37.71 -21.59 -9.05
N SER A 449 -38.48 -21.06 -10.01
CA SER A 449 -38.43 -21.63 -11.35
C SER A 449 -37.04 -21.38 -11.93
N SER A 450 -36.44 -22.37 -12.61
CA SER A 450 -35.12 -22.19 -13.26
C SER A 450 -35.11 -21.00 -14.24
N SER A 451 -36.28 -20.59 -14.74
CA SER A 451 -36.47 -19.38 -15.55
C SER A 451 -36.20 -18.10 -14.78
N ASP A 452 -36.64 -17.97 -13.52
CA ASP A 452 -36.55 -16.68 -12.79
C ASP A 452 -35.10 -16.23 -12.57
N LEU A 453 -34.22 -17.14 -12.17
CA LEU A 453 -32.80 -16.83 -12.00
C LEU A 453 -32.09 -16.55 -13.32
N THR A 454 -32.51 -17.24 -14.38
CA THR A 454 -32.01 -17.00 -15.73
C THR A 454 -32.44 -15.61 -16.22
N ASP A 455 -33.69 -15.22 -15.96
CA ASP A 455 -34.24 -13.91 -16.30
C ASP A 455 -33.60 -12.79 -15.47
N LEU A 456 -33.29 -13.05 -14.20
CA LEU A 456 -32.53 -12.13 -13.35
C LEU A 456 -31.14 -11.87 -13.93
N GLU A 457 -30.45 -12.93 -14.34
CA GLU A 457 -29.11 -12.85 -14.93
C GLU A 457 -29.14 -12.13 -16.28
N ASN A 458 -30.09 -12.49 -17.16
CA ASN A 458 -30.26 -11.87 -18.48
C ASN A 458 -30.57 -10.38 -18.36
N THR A 459 -31.47 -10.00 -17.45
CA THR A 459 -31.82 -8.60 -17.18
C THR A 459 -30.59 -7.85 -16.64
N SER A 460 -29.83 -8.46 -15.74
CA SER A 460 -28.62 -7.86 -15.18
C SER A 460 -27.52 -7.66 -16.23
N ILE A 461 -27.32 -8.64 -17.12
CA ILE A 461 -26.36 -8.54 -18.24
C ILE A 461 -26.75 -7.42 -19.19
N LYS A 462 -28.04 -7.32 -19.54
CA LYS A 462 -28.56 -6.26 -20.42
C LYS A 462 -28.29 -4.87 -19.83
N ILE A 463 -28.66 -4.67 -18.56
CA ILE A 463 -28.39 -3.41 -17.83
C ILE A 463 -26.88 -3.12 -17.82
N HIS A 464 -26.04 -4.12 -17.55
CA HIS A 464 -24.59 -3.94 -17.50
C HIS A 464 -24.01 -3.51 -18.86
N GLN A 465 -24.48 -4.12 -19.96
CA GLN A 465 -24.07 -3.76 -21.32
C GLN A 465 -24.43 -2.31 -21.65
N GLU A 466 -25.65 -1.87 -21.33
CA GLU A 466 -26.09 -0.48 -21.52
C GLU A 466 -25.24 0.51 -20.71
N ILE A 467 -24.92 0.20 -19.46
CA ILE A 467 -24.05 1.04 -18.61
C ILE A 467 -22.63 1.13 -19.18
N SER A 468 -22.06 0.02 -19.65
CA SER A 468 -20.66 -0.05 -20.10
C SER A 468 -20.34 0.90 -21.26
N THR A 469 -21.33 1.17 -22.12
CA THR A 469 -21.20 2.14 -23.22
C THR A 469 -21.15 3.59 -22.73
N THR A 470 -21.61 3.87 -21.50
CA THR A 470 -21.86 5.22 -21.02
C THR A 470 -20.91 5.67 -19.89
N SER A 471 -20.19 4.76 -19.23
CA SER A 471 -19.57 5.04 -17.93
C SER A 471 -18.02 5.04 -17.92
N LYS A 472 -17.43 6.24 -17.73
CA LYS A 472 -16.31 6.43 -16.80
C LYS A 472 -16.84 6.19 -15.37
N GLN A 473 -16.01 5.68 -14.45
CA GLN A 473 -16.38 5.34 -13.06
C GLN A 473 -17.44 6.28 -12.45
N ALA A 474 -18.54 5.73 -11.93
CA ALA A 474 -19.59 6.49 -11.24
C ALA A 474 -18.99 7.29 -10.07
N ARG A 475 -19.16 8.61 -10.13
CA ARG A 475 -18.80 9.57 -9.08
C ARG A 475 -19.99 10.46 -8.78
N GLN A 476 -20.02 10.98 -7.56
CA GLN A 476 -20.92 12.04 -7.14
C GLN A 476 -20.47 13.33 -7.81
N MET A 477 -21.37 13.94 -8.59
CA MET A 477 -21.09 15.14 -9.36
C MET A 477 -22.06 16.25 -8.97
N LEU A 478 -21.58 17.49 -8.96
CA LEU A 478 -22.38 18.69 -8.81
C LEU A 478 -22.61 19.32 -10.19
N ASN A 479 -23.87 19.55 -10.57
CA ASN A 479 -24.20 20.39 -11.72
C ASN A 479 -24.10 21.86 -11.30
N VAL A 480 -23.07 22.55 -11.77
CA VAL A 480 -22.73 23.90 -11.32
C VAL A 480 -23.75 24.95 -11.81
N LYS A 481 -24.40 24.71 -12.97
CA LYS A 481 -25.37 25.65 -13.55
C LYS A 481 -26.63 25.75 -12.70
N ASN A 482 -27.19 24.62 -12.29
CA ASN A 482 -28.46 24.57 -11.56
C ASN A 482 -28.32 25.19 -10.16
N VAL A 483 -27.18 24.98 -9.51
CA VAL A 483 -26.92 25.52 -8.17
C VAL A 483 -26.97 27.06 -8.16
N HIS A 484 -26.53 27.71 -9.25
CA HIS A 484 -26.59 29.17 -9.36
C HIS A 484 -28.03 29.69 -9.47
N GLU A 485 -28.89 28.97 -10.19
CA GLU A 485 -30.32 29.32 -10.28
C GLU A 485 -31.05 29.08 -8.96
N VAL A 486 -30.82 27.93 -8.33
CA VAL A 486 -31.40 27.60 -7.02
C VAL A 486 -31.01 28.63 -5.97
N ALA A 487 -29.73 29.03 -5.91
CA ALA A 487 -29.26 30.06 -4.99
C ALA A 487 -29.90 31.45 -5.24
N LYS A 488 -30.26 31.77 -6.48
CA LYS A 488 -30.97 33.01 -6.83
C LYS A 488 -32.45 32.96 -6.42
N GLN A 489 -33.08 31.80 -6.54
CA GLN A 489 -34.49 31.60 -6.20
C GLN A 489 -34.72 31.49 -4.69
N LEU A 490 -33.76 30.93 -3.95
CA LEU A 490 -33.80 30.80 -2.49
C LEU A 490 -33.51 32.12 -1.76
N LYS A 491 -34.49 33.02 -1.71
CA LYS A 491 -34.50 34.15 -0.75
C LYS A 491 -34.84 33.64 0.66
N LEU A 492 -33.91 32.95 1.32
CA LEU A 492 -34.13 32.36 2.65
C LEU A 492 -34.12 33.43 3.77
N PRO A 493 -35.20 33.59 4.56
CA PRO A 493 -35.34 34.72 5.50
C PRO A 493 -34.43 34.69 6.74
N ASN A 494 -33.84 33.55 7.12
CA ASN A 494 -33.10 33.40 8.39
C ASN A 494 -31.75 32.66 8.25
N ALA A 495 -31.16 32.62 7.05
CA ALA A 495 -30.03 31.74 6.75
C ALA A 495 -28.64 32.40 6.80
N LYS A 496 -28.44 33.60 7.33
CA LYS A 496 -27.16 34.36 7.16
C LYS A 496 -25.87 33.56 7.41
N ALA A 497 -25.85 32.67 8.41
CA ALA A 497 -24.68 31.84 8.71
C ALA A 497 -24.49 30.67 7.74
N VAL A 498 -25.58 29.96 7.40
CA VAL A 498 -25.58 28.83 6.45
C VAL A 498 -25.38 29.32 5.03
N GLU A 499 -26.06 30.41 4.66
CA GLU A 499 -25.88 31.14 3.41
C GLU A 499 -24.45 31.65 3.26
N GLY A 500 -23.80 32.12 4.34
CA GLY A 500 -22.40 32.51 4.32
C GLY A 500 -21.47 31.34 4.00
N ARG A 501 -21.64 30.19 4.65
CA ARG A 501 -20.84 28.97 4.38
C ARG A 501 -21.13 28.39 3.00
N LEU A 502 -22.41 28.29 2.64
CA LEU A 502 -22.86 27.79 1.35
C LEU A 502 -22.36 28.70 0.23
N LYS A 503 -22.51 30.02 0.33
CA LYS A 503 -21.98 30.97 -0.67
C LYS A 503 -20.46 30.95 -0.75
N SER A 504 -19.75 30.93 0.39
CA SER A 504 -18.29 30.83 0.44
C SER A 504 -17.80 29.61 -0.34
N PHE A 505 -18.34 28.44 -0.05
CA PHE A 505 -17.91 27.21 -0.71
C PHE A 505 -18.44 27.08 -2.14
N LEU A 506 -19.71 27.45 -2.41
CA LEU A 506 -20.24 27.52 -3.77
C LEU A 506 -19.39 28.45 -4.63
N SER A 507 -18.94 29.59 -4.08
CA SER A 507 -18.01 30.48 -4.80
C SER A 507 -16.64 29.83 -5.02
N GLN A 508 -16.16 29.00 -4.09
CA GLN A 508 -14.93 28.23 -4.24
C GLN A 508 -15.05 27.16 -5.33
N GLN A 509 -16.16 26.40 -5.35
CA GLN A 509 -16.44 25.38 -6.37
C GLN A 509 -16.72 26.01 -7.74
N LEU A 510 -17.49 27.10 -7.78
CA LEU A 510 -17.70 27.89 -9.00
C LEU A 510 -16.38 28.41 -9.55
N ARG A 511 -15.44 28.85 -8.71
CA ARG A 511 -14.09 29.26 -9.14
C ARG A 511 -13.27 28.09 -9.69
N LEU A 512 -13.46 26.87 -9.17
CA LEU A 512 -12.77 25.67 -9.67
C LEU A 512 -13.36 25.20 -11.01
N GLY A 513 -14.69 25.11 -11.12
CA GLY A 513 -15.38 24.71 -12.36
C GLY A 513 -15.27 25.76 -13.47
N SER A 514 -15.41 27.05 -13.14
CA SER A 514 -15.33 28.15 -14.10
C SER A 514 -13.96 28.30 -14.75
N LYS A 515 -12.88 27.85 -14.10
CA LYS A 515 -11.54 27.89 -14.72
C LYS A 515 -11.36 26.85 -15.83
N ASN A 516 -12.14 25.77 -15.80
CA ASN A 516 -12.01 24.67 -16.74
C ASN A 516 -13.19 24.59 -17.74
N GLY A 517 -14.25 25.39 -17.55
CA GLY A 517 -15.46 25.30 -18.37
C GLY A 517 -16.25 24.00 -18.16
N GLU A 518 -15.95 23.25 -17.09
CA GLU A 518 -16.61 21.98 -16.81
C GLU A 518 -17.98 22.23 -16.17
N GLU A 519 -19.01 21.65 -16.78
CA GLU A 519 -20.40 21.72 -16.32
C GLU A 519 -20.64 20.91 -15.03
N PHE A 520 -19.79 19.90 -14.81
CA PHE A 520 -19.90 18.97 -13.70
C PHE A 520 -18.60 18.91 -12.91
N VAL A 521 -18.69 19.08 -11.58
CA VAL A 521 -17.53 19.02 -10.68
C VAL A 521 -17.70 17.87 -9.69
N PRO A 522 -16.69 16.99 -9.50
CA PRO A 522 -16.73 15.94 -8.49
C PRO A 522 -16.92 16.50 -7.08
N LEU A 523 -17.82 15.91 -6.30
CA LEU A 523 -18.10 16.30 -4.91
C LEU A 523 -17.12 15.65 -3.95
N THR A 524 -15.98 16.30 -3.71
CA THR A 524 -14.94 15.77 -2.81
C THR A 524 -15.16 16.12 -1.33
N ASN A 525 -16.09 17.02 -1.02
CA ASN A 525 -16.41 17.44 0.35
C ASN A 525 -17.62 16.66 0.89
N LEU A 526 -17.46 16.08 2.08
CA LEU A 526 -18.47 15.20 2.67
C LEU A 526 -19.74 15.95 3.13
N ASP A 527 -19.62 17.18 3.65
CA ASP A 527 -20.78 17.98 4.08
C ASP A 527 -21.75 18.27 2.93
N PHE A 528 -21.22 18.59 1.74
CA PHE A 528 -22.04 18.79 0.54
C PHE A 528 -22.71 17.52 0.07
N LEU A 529 -21.99 16.40 0.17
CA LEU A 529 -22.55 15.13 -0.22
C LEU A 529 -23.72 14.73 0.71
N TYR A 530 -23.60 14.97 2.02
CA TYR A 530 -24.72 14.81 2.96
C TYR A 530 -25.86 15.79 2.70
N THR A 531 -25.55 17.03 2.32
CA THR A 531 -26.57 18.02 1.98
C THR A 531 -27.38 17.58 0.76
N GLN A 532 -26.73 17.07 -0.30
CA GLN A 532 -27.44 16.48 -1.43
C GLN A 532 -28.21 15.21 -1.05
N ALA A 533 -27.63 14.34 -0.23
CA ALA A 533 -28.27 13.13 0.25
C ALA A 533 -29.59 13.44 1.00
N CYS A 534 -29.55 14.43 1.87
CA CYS A 534 -30.69 15.01 2.54
C CYS A 534 -31.80 15.43 1.56
N MET A 535 -31.44 16.09 0.46
CA MET A 535 -32.37 16.60 -0.54
C MET A 535 -32.94 15.50 -1.44
N VAL A 536 -32.12 14.53 -1.84
CA VAL A 536 -32.55 13.47 -2.76
C VAL A 536 -33.36 12.38 -2.05
N TYR A 537 -33.15 12.16 -0.74
CA TYR A 537 -33.69 11.00 -0.05
C TYR A 537 -35.23 10.91 -0.10
N PRO A 538 -36.03 11.97 0.13
CA PRO A 538 -37.48 11.86 0.05
C PRO A 538 -37.98 11.58 -1.37
N LEU A 539 -37.37 12.20 -2.39
CA LEU A 539 -37.68 11.92 -3.80
C LEU A 539 -37.36 10.47 -4.15
N MET A 540 -36.20 9.99 -3.70
CA MET A 540 -35.76 8.62 -3.87
C MET A 540 -36.75 7.66 -3.21
N ARG A 541 -37.15 7.92 -1.96
CA ARG A 541 -38.04 7.05 -1.20
C ARG A 541 -39.41 6.92 -1.86
N GLU A 542 -39.97 8.02 -2.37
CA GLU A 542 -41.24 8.01 -3.09
C GLU A 542 -41.19 7.08 -4.32
N VAL A 543 -40.13 7.20 -5.13
CA VAL A 543 -39.91 6.35 -6.31
C VAL A 543 -39.71 4.88 -5.91
N VAL A 544 -38.88 4.61 -4.91
CA VAL A 544 -38.60 3.24 -4.44
C VAL A 544 -39.85 2.58 -3.84
N LEU A 545 -40.68 3.33 -3.10
CA LEU A 545 -41.98 2.86 -2.60
C LEU A 545 -42.90 2.44 -3.75
N GLY A 546 -42.94 3.23 -4.83
CA GLY A 546 -43.68 2.92 -6.05
C GLY A 546 -43.22 1.60 -6.68
N TRP A 547 -41.91 1.39 -6.79
CA TRP A 547 -41.35 0.13 -7.30
C TRP A 547 -41.65 -1.06 -6.40
N ALA A 548 -41.52 -0.92 -5.08
CA ALA A 548 -41.85 -1.97 -4.12
C ALA A 548 -43.32 -2.41 -4.28
N LYS A 549 -44.25 -1.46 -4.27
CA LYS A 549 -45.69 -1.73 -4.46
C LYS A 549 -46.00 -2.38 -5.81
N ALA A 550 -45.40 -1.89 -6.90
CA ALA A 550 -45.65 -2.43 -8.25
C ALA A 550 -45.11 -3.86 -8.44
N SER A 551 -44.04 -4.20 -7.71
CA SER A 551 -43.39 -5.50 -7.78
C SER A 551 -43.85 -6.50 -6.71
N GLY A 552 -44.64 -6.08 -5.72
CA GLY A 552 -45.03 -6.93 -4.59
C GLY A 552 -43.93 -7.10 -3.54
N GLY A 553 -42.91 -6.23 -3.56
CA GLY A 553 -41.88 -6.17 -2.53
C GLY A 553 -42.27 -5.25 -1.38
N ALA A 554 -41.52 -5.34 -0.27
CA ALA A 554 -41.72 -4.50 0.91
C ALA A 554 -40.42 -3.76 1.28
N LEU A 555 -40.52 -2.55 1.83
CA LEU A 555 -39.34 -1.83 2.32
C LEU A 555 -38.88 -2.39 3.67
N SER A 556 -37.56 -2.51 3.85
CA SER A 556 -36.98 -2.86 5.14
C SER A 556 -37.02 -1.68 6.12
N HIS A 557 -37.52 -1.88 7.33
CA HIS A 557 -37.43 -0.94 8.45
C HIS A 557 -36.43 -1.46 9.50
N GLY A 558 -35.19 -0.98 9.43
CA GLY A 558 -34.16 -1.39 10.37
C GLY A 558 -33.78 -2.87 10.24
N ALA A 559 -33.38 -3.51 11.34
CA ALA A 559 -32.84 -4.87 11.28
C ALA A 559 -33.91 -5.96 11.07
N HIS A 560 -35.17 -5.77 11.51
CA HIS A 560 -36.14 -6.87 11.56
C HIS A 560 -37.62 -6.50 11.35
N GLU A 561 -37.98 -5.26 11.03
CA GLU A 561 -39.38 -4.89 10.79
C GLU A 561 -39.64 -4.67 9.30
N ILE A 562 -40.67 -5.33 8.78
CA ILE A 562 -41.21 -5.09 7.44
C ILE A 562 -42.41 -4.16 7.66
N GLU A 563 -42.38 -3.00 7.01
CA GLU A 563 -43.37 -1.95 7.22
C GLU A 563 -44.60 -2.19 6.35
N ASP A 564 -45.80 -2.21 6.95
CA ASP A 564 -47.05 -2.06 6.22
C ASP A 564 -47.21 -0.61 5.76
N LEU A 565 -47.43 -0.43 4.45
CA LEU A 565 -47.30 0.84 3.72
C LEU A 565 -48.20 2.00 4.19
N GLU A 566 -49.20 1.76 5.04
CA GLU A 566 -50.28 2.71 5.32
C GLU A 566 -50.10 3.56 6.61
N GLU A 567 -49.30 3.12 7.58
CA GLU A 567 -49.31 3.73 8.93
C GLU A 567 -48.33 4.92 9.11
N HIS A 568 -47.37 5.13 8.19
CA HIS A 568 -46.18 5.94 8.48
C HIS A 568 -46.13 7.33 7.85
N MET A 569 -47.14 7.75 7.08
CA MET A 569 -47.17 9.11 6.52
C MET A 569 -47.40 10.21 7.58
N SER A 570 -47.72 9.85 8.83
CA SER A 570 -48.21 10.79 9.85
C SER A 570 -47.24 11.17 10.97
N ASN A 571 -46.12 10.43 11.19
CA ASN A 571 -45.25 10.65 12.36
C ASN A 571 -43.82 11.14 12.00
N SER A 572 -43.52 12.39 12.40
CA SER A 572 -42.19 13.03 12.60
C SER A 572 -41.04 12.64 11.64
N SER A 573 -40.93 13.36 10.53
CA SER A 573 -39.98 13.16 9.42
C SER A 573 -38.48 13.30 9.76
N GLU A 574 -38.09 14.09 10.76
CA GLU A 574 -36.67 14.41 10.98
C GLU A 574 -35.86 13.25 11.59
N HIS A 575 -36.42 12.53 12.57
CA HIS A 575 -35.70 11.45 13.24
C HIS A 575 -35.52 10.23 12.32
N LEU A 576 -36.51 9.99 11.45
CA LEU A 576 -36.46 8.93 10.45
C LEU A 576 -35.36 9.21 9.40
N LEU A 577 -35.23 10.46 8.95
CA LEU A 577 -34.15 10.85 8.02
C LEU A 577 -32.76 10.53 8.59
N ALA A 578 -32.51 10.90 9.85
CA ALA A 578 -31.21 10.69 10.50
C ALA A 578 -30.84 9.20 10.65
N GLN A 579 -31.82 8.31 10.83
CA GLN A 579 -31.60 6.87 10.93
C GLN A 579 -31.34 6.20 9.57
N ARG A 580 -31.74 6.86 8.47
CA ARG A 580 -31.76 6.28 7.12
C ARG A 580 -30.55 6.67 6.29
N LEU A 581 -29.97 7.85 6.57
CA LEU A 581 -28.68 8.21 6.01
C LEU A 581 -27.56 7.41 6.67
N LYS A 582 -26.51 7.13 5.90
CA LYS A 582 -25.29 6.53 6.44
C LYS A 582 -24.79 7.38 7.62
N ALA A 583 -24.42 6.74 8.73
CA ALA A 583 -23.83 7.47 9.85
C ALA A 583 -22.53 8.20 9.42
N PRO A 584 -22.32 9.48 9.78
CA PRO A 584 -21.14 10.23 9.34
C PRO A 584 -19.80 9.57 9.67
N SER A 585 -19.65 8.99 10.87
CA SER A 585 -18.44 8.25 11.26
C SER A 585 -18.15 7.08 10.30
N ARG A 586 -19.18 6.36 9.85
CA ARG A 586 -19.07 5.25 8.90
C ARG A 586 -18.80 5.71 7.47
N ALA A 587 -19.31 6.89 7.08
CA ALA A 587 -18.98 7.52 5.81
C ALA A 587 -17.51 7.90 5.76
N ILE A 588 -17.01 8.59 6.79
CA ILE A 588 -15.61 8.96 6.96
C ILE A 588 -14.70 7.72 6.89
N GLU A 589 -15.00 6.69 7.70
CA GLU A 589 -14.24 5.45 7.71
C GLU A 589 -14.15 4.83 6.30
N LYS A 590 -15.28 4.80 5.57
CA LYS A 590 -15.35 4.24 4.21
C LYS A 590 -14.59 5.08 3.19
N VAL A 591 -14.70 6.40 3.24
CA VAL A 591 -13.99 7.32 2.32
C VAL A 591 -12.48 7.19 2.49
N ILE A 592 -12.00 7.16 3.73
CA ILE A 592 -10.57 7.05 4.01
C ILE A 592 -10.04 5.68 3.57
N ARG A 593 -10.73 4.60 3.94
CA ARG A 593 -10.27 3.23 3.67
C ARG A 593 -10.38 2.83 2.21
N CYS A 594 -11.55 3.03 1.61
CA CYS A 594 -11.87 2.49 0.30
C CYS A 594 -11.52 3.46 -0.84
N TYR A 595 -11.56 4.78 -0.58
CA TYR A 595 -11.47 5.80 -1.62
C TYR A 595 -10.28 6.75 -1.44
N GLY A 596 -9.37 6.46 -0.49
CA GLY A 596 -8.16 7.24 -0.29
C GLY A 596 -8.40 8.70 0.12
N GLY A 597 -9.55 9.00 0.72
CA GLY A 597 -9.96 10.34 1.12
C GLY A 597 -10.84 11.09 0.10
N ASP A 598 -11.11 10.51 -1.08
CA ASP A 598 -12.00 11.14 -2.07
C ASP A 598 -13.47 10.77 -1.82
N ALA A 599 -14.23 11.71 -1.25
CA ALA A 599 -15.65 11.51 -0.94
C ALA A 599 -16.53 11.35 -2.18
N SER A 600 -16.07 11.74 -3.38
CA SER A 600 -16.88 11.66 -4.61
C SER A 600 -17.19 10.22 -5.03
N PHE A 601 -16.48 9.23 -4.47
CA PHE A 601 -16.76 7.81 -4.69
C PHE A 601 -17.74 7.19 -3.68
N LEU A 602 -18.24 7.97 -2.70
CA LEU A 602 -19.21 7.49 -1.72
C LEU A 602 -20.62 7.53 -2.30
N LEU A 603 -21.09 6.38 -2.79
CA LEU A 603 -22.37 6.22 -3.50
C LEU A 603 -23.54 5.71 -2.63
N ASP A 604 -23.30 5.47 -1.34
CA ASP A 604 -24.23 4.82 -0.42
C ASP A 604 -24.50 5.67 0.84
N ILE A 605 -24.56 7.01 0.70
CA ILE A 605 -25.07 7.85 1.79
C ILE A 605 -26.58 7.65 1.92
N CYS A 606 -27.30 7.78 0.81
CA CYS A 606 -28.69 7.35 0.69
C CYS A 606 -28.72 5.88 0.28
N ARG A 607 -29.45 5.08 1.05
CA ARG A 607 -29.63 3.66 0.77
C ARG A 607 -31.02 3.20 1.17
N GLU A 608 -31.65 2.40 0.32
CA GLU A 608 -32.87 1.66 0.64
C GLU A 608 -32.73 0.19 0.27
N SER A 609 -33.61 -0.64 0.82
CA SER A 609 -33.70 -2.06 0.46
C SER A 609 -35.16 -2.48 0.28
N ILE A 610 -35.44 -3.18 -0.82
CA ILE A 610 -36.72 -3.85 -1.06
C ILE A 610 -36.50 -5.35 -0.81
N VAL A 611 -37.35 -5.92 0.03
CA VAL A 611 -37.37 -7.33 0.41
C VAL A 611 -38.50 -8.05 -0.35
N PHE A 612 -38.19 -9.22 -0.89
CA PHE A 612 -39.12 -10.01 -1.72
C PHE A 612 -39.31 -11.42 -1.14
N SER A 613 -40.56 -11.89 -1.15
CA SER A 613 -40.90 -13.27 -0.77
C SER A 613 -40.42 -14.30 -1.78
N ASP A 614 -40.31 -13.91 -3.05
CA ASP A 614 -39.97 -14.80 -4.16
C ASP A 614 -39.08 -14.11 -5.20
N THR A 615 -38.37 -14.93 -5.98
CA THR A 615 -37.42 -14.46 -7.01
C THR A 615 -38.13 -13.79 -8.19
N ALA A 616 -39.35 -14.21 -8.55
CA ALA A 616 -40.07 -13.64 -9.69
C ALA A 616 -40.46 -12.16 -9.45
N SER A 617 -40.92 -11.84 -8.24
CA SER A 617 -41.21 -10.47 -7.78
C SER A 617 -39.94 -9.60 -7.79
N LEU A 618 -38.79 -10.16 -7.40
CA LEU A 618 -37.49 -9.48 -7.47
C LEU A 618 -37.10 -9.15 -8.92
N VAL A 619 -37.22 -10.12 -9.83
CA VAL A 619 -36.97 -9.95 -11.28
C VAL A 619 -37.89 -8.87 -11.86
N LYS A 620 -39.18 -8.94 -11.54
CA LYS A 620 -40.18 -7.95 -11.95
C LYS A 620 -39.79 -6.55 -11.47
N CYS A 621 -39.33 -6.40 -10.23
CA CYS A 621 -38.86 -5.12 -9.72
C CYS A 621 -37.67 -4.58 -10.53
N LEU A 622 -36.69 -5.43 -10.82
CA LEU A 622 -35.52 -5.02 -11.62
C LEU A 622 -35.93 -4.58 -13.04
N GLN A 623 -36.90 -5.25 -13.66
CA GLN A 623 -37.44 -4.88 -14.96
C GLN A 623 -38.21 -3.55 -14.93
N ILE A 624 -38.99 -3.31 -13.87
CA ILE A 624 -39.68 -2.02 -13.65
C ILE A 624 -38.65 -0.89 -13.54
N ILE A 625 -37.61 -1.07 -12.72
CA ILE A 625 -36.54 -0.07 -12.57
C ILE A 625 -35.81 0.17 -13.89
N HIS A 626 -35.56 -0.88 -14.67
CA HIS A 626 -34.90 -0.77 -15.98
C HIS A 626 -35.74 0.01 -16.99
N ALA A 627 -37.07 -0.13 -16.94
CA ALA A 627 -38.00 0.55 -17.82
C ALA A 627 -38.34 1.99 -17.38
N ASP A 628 -37.96 2.40 -16.16
CA ASP A 628 -38.31 3.70 -15.61
C ASP A 628 -37.38 4.80 -16.13
N SER A 629 -37.92 5.67 -17.01
CA SER A 629 -37.19 6.79 -17.60
C SER A 629 -36.81 7.89 -16.60
N ASN A 630 -37.42 7.90 -15.41
CA ASN A 630 -37.11 8.88 -14.36
C ASN A 630 -35.87 8.51 -13.57
N VAL A 631 -35.23 7.38 -13.87
CA VAL A 631 -34.01 6.97 -13.19
C VAL A 631 -32.94 6.53 -14.17
N ARG A 632 -31.70 6.77 -13.79
CA ARG A 632 -30.53 6.27 -14.50
C ARG A 632 -29.83 5.24 -13.64
N ILE A 633 -29.67 4.03 -14.19
CA ILE A 633 -28.84 3.01 -13.55
C ILE A 633 -27.37 3.32 -13.84
N CYS A 634 -26.60 3.63 -12.80
CA CYS A 634 -25.16 3.93 -12.89
C CYS A 634 -24.30 2.68 -12.70
N ARG A 635 -24.79 1.71 -11.91
CA ARG A 635 -24.10 0.44 -11.65
C ARG A 635 -25.11 -0.62 -11.24
N ILE A 636 -24.84 -1.86 -11.64
CA ILE A 636 -25.50 -3.05 -11.12
C ILE A 636 -24.46 -4.06 -10.62
N LYS A 637 -24.78 -4.75 -9.53
CA LYS A 637 -24.08 -5.94 -9.05
C LYS A 637 -25.10 -7.03 -8.74
N ASN A 638 -25.18 -8.04 -9.60
CA ASN A 638 -25.97 -9.23 -9.33
C ASN A 638 -25.15 -10.24 -8.51
N ARG A 639 -25.42 -10.35 -7.20
CA ARG A 639 -24.75 -11.35 -6.34
C ARG A 639 -25.50 -12.68 -6.28
N TYR A 640 -26.64 -12.80 -6.95
CA TYR A 640 -27.32 -14.07 -7.19
C TYR A 640 -26.75 -14.82 -8.40
N SER A 641 -25.96 -14.16 -9.26
CA SER A 641 -25.29 -14.80 -10.39
C SER A 641 -24.49 -16.02 -9.95
N SER A 642 -24.53 -17.09 -10.75
CA SER A 642 -23.71 -18.28 -10.57
C SER A 642 -22.22 -18.00 -10.70
N SER A 643 -21.86 -16.93 -11.43
CA SER A 643 -20.47 -16.46 -11.57
C SER A 643 -19.97 -15.65 -10.37
N PHE A 644 -20.86 -15.23 -9.46
CA PHE A 644 -20.49 -14.42 -8.31
C PHE A 644 -19.77 -15.25 -7.23
N ASN A 645 -18.57 -14.82 -6.86
CA ASN A 645 -17.84 -15.41 -5.75
C ASN A 645 -18.41 -14.94 -4.40
N ALA A 646 -19.26 -15.79 -3.79
CA ALA A 646 -19.91 -15.50 -2.50
C ALA A 646 -18.92 -15.23 -1.34
N TYR A 647 -17.67 -15.70 -1.44
CA TYR A 647 -16.64 -15.36 -0.46
C TYR A 647 -16.31 -13.86 -0.44
N GLU A 648 -16.67 -13.07 -1.45
CA GLU A 648 -16.46 -11.62 -1.43
C GLU A 648 -17.39 -10.87 -0.46
N THR A 649 -18.52 -11.47 -0.10
CA THR A 649 -19.52 -10.92 0.82
C THR A 649 -19.75 -11.78 2.06
N GLY A 650 -18.94 -12.83 2.24
CA GLY A 650 -19.13 -13.78 3.34
C GLY A 650 -20.40 -14.63 3.19
N GLY A 651 -20.82 -14.90 1.96
CA GLY A 651 -22.01 -15.67 1.62
C GLY A 651 -23.22 -14.82 1.26
N TYR A 652 -23.31 -13.58 1.75
CA TYR A 652 -24.49 -12.72 1.54
C TYR A 652 -24.74 -12.40 0.04
N ARG A 653 -26.00 -12.47 -0.40
CA ARG A 653 -26.43 -12.21 -1.78
C ARG A 653 -27.58 -11.22 -1.83
N ASP A 654 -27.55 -10.35 -2.83
CA ASP A 654 -28.53 -9.32 -3.16
C ASP A 654 -28.34 -8.90 -4.65
N VAL A 655 -29.22 -8.05 -5.16
CA VAL A 655 -28.92 -7.21 -6.33
C VAL A 655 -28.73 -5.78 -5.84
N ALA A 656 -27.52 -5.25 -6.01
CA ALA A 656 -27.21 -3.87 -5.63
C ALA A 656 -27.17 -2.96 -6.86
N LEU A 657 -27.97 -1.91 -6.84
CA LEU A 657 -28.07 -0.89 -7.87
C LEU A 657 -27.52 0.43 -7.33
N ASN A 658 -26.73 1.14 -8.13
CA ASN A 658 -26.45 2.55 -7.91
C ASN A 658 -27.24 3.35 -8.93
N LEU A 659 -28.08 4.27 -8.45
CA LEU A 659 -29.10 4.95 -9.24
C LEU A 659 -28.99 6.47 -9.09
N GLN A 660 -29.42 7.20 -10.12
CA GLN A 660 -29.59 8.66 -10.11
C GLN A 660 -31.03 8.99 -10.50
N LEU A 661 -31.67 9.93 -9.80
CA LEU A 661 -32.99 10.42 -10.19
C LEU A 661 -32.86 11.43 -11.33
N LYS A 662 -33.64 11.24 -12.39
CA LYS A 662 -33.77 12.11 -13.57
C LYS A 662 -35.16 12.72 -13.67
N THR A 663 -35.76 13.01 -12.53
CA THR A 663 -37.02 13.76 -12.43
C THR A 663 -36.77 15.26 -12.53
N GLY A 664 -37.79 16.01 -12.96
CA GLY A 664 -37.74 17.48 -12.95
C GLY A 664 -37.45 18.04 -11.55
N ASP A 665 -37.99 17.43 -10.50
CA ASP A 665 -37.75 17.81 -9.10
C ASP A 665 -36.27 17.67 -8.71
N ALA A 666 -35.64 16.55 -9.09
CA ALA A 666 -34.24 16.31 -8.80
C ALA A 666 -33.33 17.29 -9.58
N GLU A 667 -33.68 17.59 -10.83
CA GLU A 667 -32.97 18.56 -11.66
C GLU A 667 -33.09 19.98 -11.11
N LEU A 668 -34.31 20.38 -10.73
CA LEU A 668 -34.62 21.67 -10.12
C LEU A 668 -33.85 21.86 -8.81
N LEU A 669 -33.70 20.81 -8.01
CA LEU A 669 -32.91 20.83 -6.77
C LEU A 669 -31.39 20.70 -6.99
N GLY A 670 -30.95 20.43 -8.23
CA GLY A 670 -29.54 20.21 -8.56
C GLY A 670 -28.96 18.94 -7.92
N VAL A 671 -29.79 17.93 -7.68
CA VAL A 671 -29.42 16.62 -7.09
C VAL A 671 -29.64 15.44 -8.03
N ASP A 672 -29.97 15.70 -9.29
CA ASP A 672 -30.19 14.68 -10.31
C ASP A 672 -28.93 13.86 -10.65
N HIS A 673 -27.75 14.31 -10.21
CA HIS A 673 -26.49 13.58 -10.29
C HIS A 673 -26.06 12.94 -8.97
N HIS A 674 -26.85 13.09 -7.90
CA HIS A 674 -26.60 12.38 -6.66
C HIS A 674 -26.92 10.91 -6.85
N THR A 675 -25.94 10.07 -6.56
CA THR A 675 -26.07 8.62 -6.67
C THR A 675 -26.48 8.03 -5.34
N PHE A 676 -27.51 7.19 -5.33
CA PHE A 676 -27.96 6.42 -4.17
C PHE A 676 -27.85 4.91 -4.41
N GLU A 677 -27.86 4.11 -3.35
CA GLU A 677 -27.82 2.64 -3.41
C GLU A 677 -29.21 2.03 -3.15
N LEU A 678 -29.67 1.16 -4.03
CA LEU A 678 -30.86 0.34 -3.81
C LEU A 678 -30.47 -1.13 -3.77
N LEU A 679 -30.90 -1.85 -2.75
CA LEU A 679 -30.73 -3.30 -2.66
C LEU A 679 -32.05 -4.03 -2.89
N LEU A 680 -32.02 -5.05 -3.75
CA LEU A 680 -33.10 -6.01 -3.90
C LEU A 680 -32.68 -7.31 -3.21
N ILE A 681 -33.42 -7.72 -2.19
CA ILE A 681 -33.03 -8.80 -1.27
C ILE A 681 -34.16 -9.81 -1.18
N HIS A 682 -33.86 -11.09 -1.33
CA HIS A 682 -34.82 -12.15 -1.02
C HIS A 682 -35.01 -12.29 0.50
N GLU A 683 -36.23 -12.51 0.97
CA GLU A 683 -36.60 -12.55 2.39
C GLU A 683 -35.75 -13.51 3.22
N HIS A 684 -35.41 -14.69 2.70
CA HIS A 684 -34.58 -15.65 3.44
C HIS A 684 -33.18 -15.12 3.72
N PHE A 685 -32.58 -14.36 2.80
CA PHE A 685 -31.29 -13.67 3.04
C PHE A 685 -31.43 -12.54 4.04
N TYR A 686 -32.58 -11.83 4.01
CA TYR A 686 -32.88 -10.77 4.96
C TYR A 686 -33.09 -11.32 6.38
N ALA A 687 -33.82 -12.43 6.53
CA ALA A 687 -34.15 -13.05 7.80
C ALA A 687 -32.93 -13.55 8.58
N ILE A 688 -31.91 -14.07 7.88
CA ILE A 688 -30.70 -14.59 8.53
C ILE A 688 -29.63 -13.53 8.81
N LYS A 689 -29.89 -12.28 8.41
CA LYS A 689 -29.00 -11.13 8.66
C LYS A 689 -29.19 -10.67 10.10
N ASP A 690 -28.37 -11.21 10.99
CA ASP A 690 -28.33 -10.80 12.39
C ASP A 690 -27.22 -9.76 12.66
N LYS A 691 -27.31 -9.08 13.81
CA LYS A 691 -26.33 -8.08 14.25
C LYS A 691 -24.94 -8.72 14.41
N ASP A 692 -24.88 -9.93 14.97
CA ASP A 692 -23.63 -10.65 15.22
C ASP A 692 -22.90 -11.01 13.93
N GLY A 693 -23.64 -11.41 12.89
CA GLY A 693 -23.14 -11.68 11.55
C GLY A 693 -22.62 -10.42 10.88
N HIS A 694 -23.25 -9.26 11.12
CA HIS A 694 -22.70 -7.98 10.68
C HIS A 694 -21.35 -7.68 11.37
N GLU A 695 -21.25 -7.89 12.68
CA GLU A 695 -20.02 -7.68 13.44
C GLU A 695 -18.89 -8.65 12.99
N ARG A 696 -19.22 -9.94 12.78
CA ARG A 696 -18.30 -10.93 12.19
C ARG A 696 -17.85 -10.51 10.80
N TYR A 697 -18.78 -10.07 9.94
CA TYR A 697 -18.45 -9.56 8.62
C TYR A 697 -17.53 -8.34 8.68
N VAL A 698 -17.78 -7.38 9.58
CA VAL A 698 -16.91 -6.20 9.75
C VAL A 698 -15.51 -6.63 10.20
N ARG A 699 -15.41 -7.55 11.16
CA ARG A 699 -14.12 -8.09 11.63
C ARG A 699 -13.38 -8.83 10.51
N TRP A 700 -14.09 -9.69 9.79
CA TRP A 700 -13.56 -10.42 8.63
C TRP A 700 -13.05 -9.48 7.53
N ARG A 701 -13.85 -8.50 7.14
CA ARG A 701 -13.51 -7.47 6.17
C ARG A 701 -12.26 -6.71 6.61
N ASN A 702 -12.17 -6.34 7.88
CA ASN A 702 -11.01 -5.64 8.45
C ASN A 702 -9.74 -6.51 8.45
N MET A 703 -9.85 -7.82 8.71
CA MET A 703 -8.70 -8.76 8.62
C MET A 703 -8.19 -8.94 7.19
N ARG A 704 -9.09 -8.93 6.20
CA ARG A 704 -8.75 -8.90 4.77
C ARG A 704 -8.29 -7.54 4.29
N GLY A 705 -8.51 -6.52 5.12
CA GLY A 705 -8.16 -5.14 4.90
C GLY A 705 -8.84 -4.45 3.71
N ARG A 706 -9.89 -5.04 3.13
CA ARG A 706 -10.69 -4.36 2.10
C ARG A 706 -11.47 -3.15 2.66
#